data_AF-A0AAX0PTJ1-F1
#
_entry.id   AF-A0AAX0PTJ1-F1
#
_cell.length_a   1.000
_cell.length_b   1.000
_cell.length_c   1.000
_cell.angle_alpha   90.00
_cell.angle_beta   90.00
_cell.angle_gamma   90.00
#
_symmetry.space_group_name_H-M   'P 1'
#
loop_
_entity.id
_entity.type
_entity.pdbx_description
1 polymer ?
#
loop_
_entity_poly.entity_id
_entity_poly.type
_entity_poly.pdbx_seq_one_letter_code
_entity_poly.pdbx_strand_id
1 'polypeptide(L)'
;MRFIGSKKNIVGKIEEVLNKHTDGSENTFLDLFAGSNAVGNYFAKKYKIISNDIMYFSYVMARGSLAQKGDLQFHKLKQLDISDPFKYFNSISIDNCESDFVTLEYSPAGPDRRMYFTEDNAKKIDFCRNTIENWKKENLVNDSEYFYLLASLLNAVPYISNTTGTYGAFLKKWDKRAFKPLTLEAPPLYNYFNNEAYNEDSLNLISKLDKNDICYIDTPYNTRQYPSNYHVLEMIAKWNKPELKGVTGQPSLDDEKSDFAVKRKAFKSMEKLLSQIRAKHVIVSYSSDGIIQEEDFINLIKKYAKPNTFEEYKFNYRKYKSKIYNDKKVSEILFYFQPKQEPKINKREESIHLNANLNVNSPQGYIKSPLNYVGGKYKLLPQIIPLFPQEITTFVDLFSGGANIGINVNADKIVFNDINTKINEFFRYLQENDIDDILTQINRYISQYKLSKTNEEGFKKFRVAYNENPNPIMLYTLVSYSFNYQFRFNNDMKFNNPFGRNRSHFSKRMENNLIKFTKKLHQTNAEFVDYYFNKLNFDNLDNRSFVYADPPYLITTGSYNDGNRGFVNWTKKQEKQLYDLLDNLSENNIRFALSNVLEHKGIKNESLIRWSEKYNVHHLNYSYSNSSHNTTHLGSDEVLITNFKIS
;
A
#
# COMPACT_ATOMS: atom_id res chain seq x y z
N MET A 1 -20.07 2.59 -6.54
CA MET A 1 -21.13 3.63 -6.43
C MET A 1 -20.91 4.78 -7.41
N ARG A 2 -21.98 5.34 -8.00
CA ARG A 2 -21.93 6.62 -8.73
C ARG A 2 -21.98 7.77 -7.71
N PHE A 3 -20.99 8.66 -7.75
CA PHE A 3 -20.88 9.78 -6.80
C PHE A 3 -20.40 11.02 -7.55
N ILE A 4 -21.08 12.15 -7.38
CA ILE A 4 -20.73 13.42 -8.01
C ILE A 4 -19.38 13.86 -7.45
N GLY A 5 -18.47 14.29 -8.32
CA GLY A 5 -17.15 14.75 -7.90
C GLY A 5 -16.17 13.62 -7.56
N SER A 6 -16.53 12.35 -7.77
CA SER A 6 -15.62 11.23 -7.52
C SER A 6 -14.31 11.38 -8.29
N LYS A 7 -13.19 11.21 -7.57
CA LYS A 7 -11.83 11.40 -8.09
C LYS A 7 -11.21 10.18 -8.73
N LYS A 8 -12.00 9.12 -8.95
CA LYS A 8 -11.55 7.85 -9.55
C LYS A 8 -10.75 8.01 -10.86
N ASN A 9 -11.05 9.02 -11.66
CA ASN A 9 -10.36 9.26 -12.94
C ASN A 9 -9.05 10.06 -12.80
N ILE A 10 -8.79 10.68 -11.65
CA ILE A 10 -7.60 11.51 -11.43
C ILE A 10 -6.68 10.99 -10.33
N VAL A 11 -7.01 9.86 -9.67
CA VAL A 11 -6.15 9.26 -8.63
C VAL A 11 -4.72 9.01 -9.09
N GLY A 12 -4.51 8.61 -10.34
CA GLY A 12 -3.15 8.45 -10.91
C GLY A 12 -2.41 9.77 -11.06
N LYS A 13 -3.12 10.90 -11.26
CA LYS A 13 -2.53 12.25 -11.27
C LYS A 13 -2.21 12.74 -9.87
N ILE A 14 -3.07 12.46 -8.89
CA ILE A 14 -2.78 12.73 -7.48
C ILE A 14 -1.49 11.98 -7.07
N GLU A 15 -1.36 10.71 -7.47
CA GLU A 15 -0.14 9.93 -7.21
C GLU A 15 1.09 10.51 -7.92
N GLU A 16 0.96 10.91 -9.19
CA GLU A 16 2.06 11.52 -9.94
C GLU A 16 2.58 12.79 -9.25
N VAL A 17 1.69 13.62 -8.71
CA VAL A 17 2.08 14.80 -7.94
C VAL A 17 2.75 14.40 -6.63
N LEU A 18 2.20 13.47 -5.86
CA LEU A 18 2.81 13.01 -4.59
C LEU A 18 4.19 12.40 -4.78
N ASN A 19 4.38 11.57 -5.81
CA ASN A 19 5.63 10.84 -6.04
C ASN A 19 6.82 11.77 -6.33
N LYS A 20 6.59 13.05 -6.67
CA LYS A 20 7.66 14.05 -6.84
C LYS A 20 8.22 14.55 -5.51
N HIS A 21 7.41 14.47 -4.47
CA HIS A 21 7.65 15.13 -3.19
C HIS A 21 7.82 14.17 -2.03
N THR A 22 7.28 12.97 -2.16
CA THR A 22 7.38 11.90 -1.16
C THR A 22 8.71 11.18 -1.28
N ASP A 23 9.34 10.90 -0.14
CA ASP A 23 10.63 10.19 -0.08
C ASP A 23 10.47 8.72 0.32
N GLY A 24 9.24 8.30 0.67
CA GLY A 24 8.91 6.96 1.13
C GLY A 24 8.90 6.82 2.65
N SER A 25 9.17 7.89 3.40
CA SER A 25 9.02 7.94 4.87
C SER A 25 7.56 8.14 5.32
N GLU A 26 6.65 8.41 4.39
CA GLU A 26 5.24 8.66 4.67
C GLU A 26 4.49 7.34 4.93
N ASN A 27 3.81 7.27 6.07
CA ASN A 27 3.07 6.09 6.51
C ASN A 27 1.56 6.32 6.50
N THR A 28 1.11 7.56 6.69
CA THR A 28 -0.32 7.89 6.81
C THR A 28 -0.82 8.78 5.67
N PHE A 29 -2.04 8.48 5.21
CA PHE A 29 -2.76 9.27 4.22
C PHE A 29 -4.15 9.60 4.76
N LEU A 30 -4.37 10.88 5.04
CA LEU A 30 -5.66 11.43 5.46
C LEU A 30 -6.47 11.83 4.23
N ASP A 31 -7.56 11.12 3.96
CA ASP A 31 -8.60 11.51 3.01
C ASP A 31 -9.71 12.24 3.78
N LEU A 32 -9.58 13.56 3.89
CA LEU A 32 -10.39 14.36 4.83
C LEU A 32 -11.86 14.55 4.39
N PHE A 33 -12.11 14.39 3.08
CA PHE A 33 -13.42 14.52 2.43
C PHE A 33 -13.62 13.32 1.48
N ALA A 34 -13.69 12.13 2.06
CA ALA A 34 -13.56 10.88 1.32
C ALA A 34 -14.69 10.64 0.31
N GLY A 35 -15.92 11.07 0.61
CA GLY A 35 -17.10 10.86 -0.22
C GLY A 35 -17.25 9.42 -0.69
N SER A 36 -16.96 9.18 -1.97
CA SER A 36 -16.95 7.82 -2.55
C SER A 36 -15.84 6.88 -2.07
N ASN A 37 -14.90 7.35 -1.24
CA ASN A 37 -13.69 6.67 -0.78
C ASN A 37 -12.72 6.27 -1.91
N ALA A 38 -12.88 6.85 -3.11
CA ALA A 38 -12.10 6.44 -4.29
C ALA A 38 -10.59 6.75 -4.14
N VAL A 39 -10.24 7.85 -3.47
CA VAL A 39 -8.85 8.25 -3.24
C VAL A 39 -8.24 7.37 -2.15
N GLY A 40 -8.89 7.27 -0.98
CA GLY A 40 -8.52 6.33 0.08
C GLY A 40 -8.30 4.90 -0.45
N ASN A 41 -9.25 4.33 -1.19
CA ASN A 41 -9.15 2.98 -1.77
C ASN A 41 -7.93 2.80 -2.68
N TYR A 42 -7.58 3.83 -3.46
CA TYR A 42 -6.44 3.77 -4.36
C TYR A 42 -5.11 3.73 -3.60
N PHE A 43 -5.01 4.56 -2.56
CA PHE A 43 -3.79 4.70 -1.76
C PHE A 43 -3.67 3.67 -0.63
N ALA A 44 -4.72 2.90 -0.35
CA ALA A 44 -4.78 1.96 0.77
C ALA A 44 -3.71 0.86 0.74
N LYS A 45 -3.15 0.53 -0.42
CA LYS A 45 -2.02 -0.39 -0.52
C LYS A 45 -0.70 0.21 -0.05
N LYS A 46 -0.59 1.55 -0.04
CA LYS A 46 0.66 2.27 0.20
C LYS A 46 0.75 2.88 1.59
N TYR A 47 -0.38 3.31 2.14
CA TYR A 47 -0.43 4.06 3.38
C TYR A 47 -1.55 3.53 4.26
N LYS A 48 -1.38 3.70 5.59
CA LYS A 48 -2.51 3.67 6.52
C LYS A 48 -3.45 4.80 6.18
N ILE A 49 -4.68 4.46 5.78
CA ILE A 49 -5.70 5.43 5.42
C ILE A 49 -6.45 5.89 6.67
N ILE A 50 -6.56 7.20 6.83
CA ILE A 50 -7.50 7.84 7.73
C ILE A 50 -8.56 8.48 6.83
N SER A 51 -9.75 7.90 6.80
CA SER A 51 -10.84 8.36 5.96
C SER A 51 -11.83 9.15 6.80
N ASN A 52 -12.29 10.30 6.30
CA ASN A 52 -13.32 11.09 6.95
C ASN A 52 -14.36 11.58 5.95
N ASP A 53 -15.62 11.55 6.34
CA ASP A 53 -16.68 12.24 5.61
C ASP A 53 -17.82 12.61 6.56
N ILE A 54 -18.50 13.73 6.31
CA ILE A 54 -19.65 14.15 7.12
C ILE A 54 -20.91 13.31 6.84
N MET A 55 -21.04 12.74 5.63
CA MET A 55 -22.16 11.89 5.28
C MET A 55 -21.97 10.49 5.88
N TYR A 56 -22.96 10.02 6.64
CA TYR A 56 -22.88 8.73 7.31
C TYR A 56 -22.79 7.57 6.32
N PHE A 57 -23.45 7.64 5.17
CA PHE A 57 -23.32 6.58 4.16
C PHE A 57 -21.89 6.46 3.63
N SER A 58 -21.17 7.57 3.44
CA SER A 58 -19.75 7.57 3.03
C SER A 58 -18.87 6.92 4.11
N TYR A 59 -19.16 7.19 5.38
CA TYR A 59 -18.50 6.56 6.52
C TYR A 59 -18.76 5.06 6.60
N VAL A 60 -20.01 4.61 6.41
CA VAL A 60 -20.36 3.19 6.35
C VAL A 60 -19.58 2.49 5.25
N MET A 61 -19.49 3.11 4.08
CA MET A 61 -18.70 2.60 2.96
C MET A 61 -17.22 2.44 3.34
N ALA A 62 -16.64 3.40 4.06
CA ALA A 62 -15.27 3.32 4.56
C ALA A 62 -15.09 2.22 5.61
N ARG A 63 -15.99 2.12 6.60
CA ARG A 63 -15.97 1.08 7.65
C ARG A 63 -16.09 -0.33 7.08
N GLY A 64 -16.95 -0.53 6.08
CA GLY A 64 -17.17 -1.82 5.44
C GLY A 64 -16.11 -2.19 4.39
N SER A 65 -15.08 -1.40 4.14
CA SER A 65 -14.07 -1.74 3.12
C SER A 65 -12.65 -1.33 3.49
N LEU A 66 -12.43 -0.05 3.78
CA LEU A 66 -11.14 0.52 4.16
C LEU A 66 -10.75 0.19 5.59
N ALA A 67 -11.64 0.51 6.54
CA ALA A 67 -11.41 0.39 7.98
C ALA A 67 -12.09 -0.87 8.57
N GLN A 68 -12.17 -1.92 7.77
CA GLN A 68 -12.64 -3.22 8.21
C GLN A 68 -11.59 -3.83 9.15
N LYS A 69 -12.05 -4.30 10.33
CA LYS A 69 -11.19 -4.90 11.37
C LYS A 69 -11.58 -6.35 11.63
N GLY A 70 -10.57 -7.20 11.82
CA GLY A 70 -10.76 -8.61 12.13
C GLY A 70 -11.33 -9.42 10.96
N ASP A 71 -11.55 -10.72 11.18
CA ASP A 71 -12.04 -11.60 10.11
C ASP A 71 -13.58 -11.56 10.00
N LEU A 72 -14.08 -11.59 8.76
CA LEU A 72 -15.52 -11.62 8.44
C LEU A 72 -16.05 -13.06 8.43
N GLN A 73 -16.00 -13.71 9.58
CA GLN A 73 -16.33 -15.13 9.69
C GLN A 73 -17.83 -15.43 9.86
N PHE A 74 -18.62 -14.46 10.32
CA PHE A 74 -20.05 -14.57 10.57
C PHE A 74 -20.42 -15.78 11.43
N HIS A 75 -19.62 -16.07 12.46
CA HIS A 75 -19.72 -17.32 13.23
C HIS A 75 -21.11 -17.57 13.82
N LYS A 76 -21.78 -16.54 14.34
CA LYS A 76 -23.11 -16.68 14.95
C LYS A 76 -24.21 -16.82 13.90
N LEU A 77 -24.06 -16.22 12.72
CA LEU A 77 -25.01 -16.47 11.61
C LEU A 77 -24.90 -17.91 11.10
N LYS A 78 -23.70 -18.49 11.07
CA LYS A 78 -23.50 -19.90 10.74
C LYS A 78 -24.23 -20.86 11.70
N GLN A 79 -24.43 -20.47 12.96
CA GLN A 79 -25.20 -21.25 13.94
C GLN A 79 -26.72 -21.20 13.65
N LEU A 80 -27.17 -20.26 12.82
CA LEU A 80 -28.55 -20.15 12.33
C LEU A 80 -28.69 -20.68 10.89
N ASP A 81 -27.78 -21.56 10.46
CA ASP A 81 -27.70 -22.10 9.09
C ASP A 81 -27.50 -21.05 7.99
N ILE A 82 -27.04 -19.85 8.34
CA ILE A 82 -26.68 -18.78 7.39
C ILE A 82 -25.17 -18.80 7.18
N SER A 83 -24.71 -19.65 6.24
CA SER A 83 -23.28 -19.79 5.95
C SER A 83 -22.68 -18.60 5.19
N ASP A 84 -23.51 -17.94 4.37
CA ASP A 84 -23.15 -16.80 3.54
C ASP A 84 -24.30 -15.79 3.56
N PRO A 85 -24.16 -14.66 4.26
CA PRO A 85 -25.24 -13.68 4.39
C PRO A 85 -25.64 -13.05 3.05
N PHE A 86 -24.73 -12.94 2.09
CA PHE A 86 -25.05 -12.39 0.76
C PHE A 86 -25.94 -13.36 -0.03
N LYS A 87 -25.60 -14.65 -0.02
CA LYS A 87 -26.46 -15.68 -0.61
C LYS A 87 -27.82 -15.73 0.07
N TYR A 88 -27.85 -15.65 1.40
CA TYR A 88 -29.10 -15.57 2.15
C TYR A 88 -29.97 -14.41 1.65
N PHE A 89 -29.47 -13.18 1.65
CA PHE A 89 -30.23 -12.02 1.16
C PHE A 89 -30.70 -12.18 -0.29
N ASN A 90 -29.84 -12.69 -1.17
CA ASN A 90 -30.16 -12.87 -2.59
C ASN A 90 -31.16 -14.02 -2.84
N SER A 91 -31.31 -14.97 -1.92
CA SER A 91 -32.21 -16.13 -2.07
C SER A 91 -33.64 -15.89 -1.59
N ILE A 92 -33.88 -14.88 -0.74
CA ILE A 92 -35.19 -14.62 -0.14
C ILE A 92 -36.20 -14.16 -1.21
N SER A 93 -37.36 -14.82 -1.28
CA SER A 93 -38.49 -14.42 -2.14
C SER A 93 -39.04 -13.05 -1.74
N ILE A 94 -39.55 -12.31 -2.72
CA ILE A 94 -40.17 -11.00 -2.48
C ILE A 94 -41.42 -11.10 -1.59
N ASP A 95 -42.14 -12.21 -1.64
CA ASP A 95 -43.34 -12.44 -0.82
C ASP A 95 -43.03 -12.47 0.69
N ASN A 96 -41.77 -12.74 1.06
CA ASN A 96 -41.29 -12.74 2.43
C ASN A 96 -40.70 -11.39 2.86
N CYS A 97 -40.76 -10.37 2.00
CA CYS A 97 -40.24 -9.04 2.29
C CYS A 97 -41.39 -8.11 2.68
N GLU A 98 -41.50 -7.82 3.97
CA GLU A 98 -42.48 -6.86 4.49
C GLU A 98 -42.11 -5.41 4.12
N SER A 99 -43.13 -4.60 3.86
CA SER A 99 -42.97 -3.17 3.62
C SER A 99 -42.59 -2.43 4.90
N ASP A 100 -41.66 -1.49 4.79
CA ASP A 100 -41.29 -0.58 5.88
C ASP A 100 -40.93 0.80 5.28
N PHE A 101 -40.04 1.53 5.93
CA PHE A 101 -39.69 2.91 5.63
C PHE A 101 -39.35 3.18 4.16
N VAL A 102 -38.51 2.39 3.50
CA VAL A 102 -38.12 2.65 2.10
C VAL A 102 -39.28 2.40 1.15
N THR A 103 -40.09 1.38 1.42
CA THR A 103 -41.31 1.10 0.65
C THR A 103 -42.31 2.24 0.78
N LEU A 104 -42.54 2.73 2.00
CA LEU A 104 -43.52 3.78 2.27
C LEU A 104 -43.04 5.17 1.83
N GLU A 105 -41.74 5.46 1.91
CA GLU A 105 -41.23 6.80 1.66
C GLU A 105 -40.61 6.99 0.27
N TYR A 106 -40.05 5.94 -0.34
CA TYR A 106 -39.25 6.05 -1.56
C TYR A 106 -39.78 5.21 -2.74
N SER A 107 -41.00 4.66 -2.62
CA SER A 107 -41.66 3.90 -3.68
C SER A 107 -43.10 4.37 -3.96
N PRO A 108 -43.71 3.93 -5.09
CA PRO A 108 -45.10 4.26 -5.41
C PRO A 108 -46.14 3.74 -4.42
N ALA A 109 -45.79 2.79 -3.54
CA ALA A 109 -46.67 2.25 -2.50
C ALA A 109 -46.98 3.27 -1.39
N GLY A 110 -46.13 4.29 -1.25
CA GLY A 110 -46.30 5.37 -0.28
C GLY A 110 -47.38 6.39 -0.64
N PRO A 111 -47.84 7.21 0.33
CA PRO A 111 -48.82 8.27 0.08
C PRO A 111 -48.32 9.32 -0.92
N ASP A 112 -47.02 9.64 -0.89
CA ASP A 112 -46.38 10.59 -1.80
C ASP A 112 -46.02 9.98 -3.17
N ARG A 113 -46.20 8.66 -3.34
CA ARG A 113 -45.97 7.90 -4.58
C ARG A 113 -44.61 8.17 -5.25
N ARG A 114 -43.55 8.34 -4.44
CA ARG A 114 -42.21 8.66 -4.94
C ARG A 114 -41.67 7.52 -5.78
N MET A 115 -40.94 7.83 -6.85
CA MET A 115 -40.47 6.81 -7.79
C MET A 115 -38.96 6.62 -7.73
N TYR A 116 -38.35 6.52 -6.54
CA TYR A 116 -36.91 6.21 -6.44
C TYR A 116 -36.64 4.73 -6.70
N PHE A 117 -37.51 3.86 -6.20
CA PHE A 117 -37.43 2.41 -6.34
C PHE A 117 -38.77 1.83 -6.77
N THR A 118 -38.75 0.70 -7.47
CA THR A 118 -39.95 -0.15 -7.61
C THR A 118 -40.36 -0.67 -6.22
N GLU A 119 -41.63 -1.01 -6.05
CA GLU A 119 -42.14 -1.53 -4.77
C GLU A 119 -41.35 -2.77 -4.32
N ASP A 120 -41.08 -3.71 -5.24
CA ASP A 120 -40.31 -4.92 -4.94
C ASP A 120 -38.89 -4.61 -4.45
N ASN A 121 -38.20 -3.70 -5.12
CA ASN A 121 -36.85 -3.31 -4.72
C ASN A 121 -36.85 -2.55 -3.38
N ALA A 122 -37.88 -1.73 -3.14
CA ALA A 122 -38.02 -1.02 -1.87
C ALA A 122 -38.26 -1.98 -0.70
N LYS A 123 -39.16 -2.96 -0.86
CA LYS A 123 -39.40 -4.03 0.13
C LYS A 123 -38.13 -4.84 0.37
N LYS A 124 -37.35 -5.12 -0.67
CA LYS A 124 -36.09 -5.84 -0.51
C LYS A 124 -35.04 -5.04 0.25
N ILE A 125 -34.96 -3.72 0.05
CA ILE A 125 -34.10 -2.84 0.87
C ILE A 125 -34.55 -2.86 2.33
N ASP A 126 -35.86 -2.73 2.59
CA ASP A 126 -36.44 -2.78 3.93
C ASP A 126 -36.11 -4.10 4.64
N PHE A 127 -36.34 -5.24 3.98
CA PHE A 127 -35.99 -6.56 4.49
C PHE A 127 -34.50 -6.65 4.85
N CYS A 128 -33.61 -6.28 3.93
CA CYS A 128 -32.17 -6.33 4.15
C CYS A 128 -31.77 -5.45 5.33
N ARG A 129 -32.26 -4.21 5.42
CA ARG A 129 -31.92 -3.32 6.53
C ARG A 129 -32.48 -3.80 7.85
N ASN A 130 -33.74 -4.17 7.94
CA ASN A 130 -34.33 -4.66 9.18
C ASN A 130 -33.61 -5.92 9.67
N THR A 131 -33.26 -6.83 8.77
CA THR A 131 -32.48 -8.03 9.11
C THR A 131 -31.09 -7.67 9.63
N ILE A 132 -30.34 -6.81 8.93
CA ILE A 132 -29.00 -6.37 9.38
C ILE A 132 -29.08 -5.68 10.75
N GLU A 133 -30.12 -4.88 10.97
CA GLU A 133 -30.35 -4.18 12.24
C GLU A 133 -30.67 -5.16 13.38
N ASN A 134 -31.54 -6.13 13.13
CA ASN A 134 -31.90 -7.16 14.10
C ASN A 134 -30.70 -8.04 14.45
N TRP A 135 -29.92 -8.48 13.45
CA TRP A 135 -28.68 -9.21 13.69
C TRP A 135 -27.69 -8.43 14.55
N LYS A 136 -27.62 -7.10 14.39
CA LYS A 136 -26.78 -6.26 15.24
C LYS A 136 -27.32 -6.18 16.68
N LYS A 137 -28.62 -5.94 16.85
CA LYS A 137 -29.29 -5.85 18.17
C LYS A 137 -29.19 -7.16 18.96
N GLU A 138 -29.32 -8.29 18.28
CA GLU A 138 -29.22 -9.62 18.86
C GLU A 138 -27.76 -10.09 19.05
N ASN A 139 -26.78 -9.23 18.74
CA ASN A 139 -25.36 -9.53 18.78
C ASN A 139 -24.96 -10.74 17.90
N LEU A 140 -25.70 -11.02 16.83
CA LEU A 140 -25.39 -12.06 15.84
C LEU A 140 -24.29 -11.63 14.86
N VAL A 141 -24.11 -10.31 14.68
CA VAL A 141 -22.98 -9.75 13.93
C VAL A 141 -22.22 -8.75 14.80
N ASN A 142 -20.90 -8.76 14.68
CA ASN A 142 -20.06 -7.74 15.32
C ASN A 142 -20.10 -6.42 14.53
N ASP A 143 -19.40 -5.40 15.04
CA ASP A 143 -19.37 -4.08 14.43
C ASP A 143 -18.82 -4.09 12.98
N SER A 144 -17.72 -4.80 12.74
CA SER A 144 -17.13 -4.92 11.40
C SER A 144 -18.06 -5.63 10.42
N GLU A 145 -18.68 -6.73 10.83
CA GLU A 145 -19.64 -7.50 10.05
C GLU A 145 -20.89 -6.68 9.70
N TYR A 146 -21.42 -5.92 10.68
CA TYR A 146 -22.54 -5.00 10.46
C TYR A 146 -22.24 -3.96 9.37
N PHE A 147 -21.12 -3.24 9.48
CA PHE A 147 -20.74 -2.26 8.46
C PHE A 147 -20.41 -2.90 7.11
N TYR A 148 -19.88 -4.13 7.09
CA TYR A 148 -19.62 -4.86 5.86
C TYR A 148 -20.91 -5.19 5.08
N LEU A 149 -21.93 -5.71 5.78
CA LEU A 149 -23.24 -5.99 5.20
C LEU A 149 -23.95 -4.71 4.75
N LEU A 150 -23.89 -3.66 5.56
CA LEU A 150 -24.52 -2.38 5.24
C LEU A 150 -23.85 -1.70 4.03
N ALA A 151 -22.52 -1.76 3.93
CA ALA A 151 -21.77 -1.26 2.77
C ALA A 151 -22.11 -2.03 1.49
N SER A 152 -22.36 -3.35 1.58
CA SER A 152 -22.85 -4.16 0.46
C SER A 152 -24.20 -3.65 -0.07
N LEU A 153 -25.16 -3.45 0.84
CA LEU A 153 -26.47 -2.93 0.48
C LEU A 153 -26.37 -1.54 -0.18
N LEU A 154 -25.65 -0.61 0.45
CA LEU A 154 -25.49 0.76 -0.08
C LEU A 154 -24.79 0.80 -1.44
N ASN A 155 -23.86 -0.13 -1.70
CA ASN A 155 -23.23 -0.27 -3.01
C ASN A 155 -24.20 -0.76 -4.10
N ALA A 156 -25.16 -1.60 -3.73
CA ALA A 156 -26.14 -2.18 -4.65
C ALA A 156 -27.26 -1.19 -5.03
N VAL A 157 -27.72 -0.37 -4.07
CA VAL A 157 -28.84 0.57 -4.25
C VAL A 157 -28.73 1.43 -5.54
N PRO A 158 -27.60 2.08 -5.86
CA PRO A 158 -27.49 2.89 -7.09
C PRO A 158 -27.79 2.15 -8.39
N TYR A 159 -27.69 0.83 -8.44
CA TYR A 159 -27.93 0.02 -9.64
C TYR A 159 -29.40 -0.30 -9.88
N ILE A 160 -30.26 -0.03 -8.88
CA ILE A 160 -31.72 -0.21 -8.94
C ILE A 160 -32.49 1.11 -8.75
N SER A 161 -31.80 2.25 -8.63
CA SER A 161 -32.45 3.56 -8.44
C SER A 161 -32.92 4.19 -9.75
N ASN A 162 -34.11 4.76 -9.74
CA ASN A 162 -34.70 5.53 -10.83
C ASN A 162 -34.31 7.02 -10.78
N THR A 163 -33.02 7.28 -10.95
CA THR A 163 -32.43 8.63 -10.86
C THR A 163 -31.50 8.95 -12.05
N THR A 164 -30.86 10.12 -12.08
CA THR A 164 -29.79 10.43 -13.06
C THR A 164 -28.38 10.31 -12.48
N GLY A 165 -28.24 9.81 -11.25
CA GLY A 165 -26.96 9.65 -10.56
C GLY A 165 -26.89 10.32 -9.18
N THR A 166 -27.87 11.15 -8.84
CA THR A 166 -28.13 11.65 -7.48
C THR A 166 -29.58 11.42 -7.09
N TYR A 167 -29.87 11.54 -5.80
CA TYR A 167 -31.19 11.35 -5.22
C TYR A 167 -31.93 12.67 -4.98
N GLY A 168 -31.35 13.82 -5.37
CA GLY A 168 -32.03 15.11 -5.27
C GLY A 168 -33.33 15.21 -6.09
N ALA A 169 -33.53 14.29 -7.04
CA ALA A 169 -34.80 14.06 -7.73
C ALA A 169 -34.86 12.63 -8.30
N PHE A 170 -36.07 12.12 -8.53
CA PHE A 170 -36.34 10.89 -9.28
C PHE A 170 -36.92 11.18 -10.67
N LEU A 171 -36.80 10.22 -11.59
CA LEU A 171 -37.32 10.36 -12.95
C LEU A 171 -38.83 10.06 -13.00
N LYS A 172 -39.58 10.84 -13.79
CA LYS A 172 -41.02 10.59 -14.04
C LYS A 172 -41.29 9.29 -14.80
N LYS A 173 -40.28 8.77 -15.51
CA LYS A 173 -40.33 7.50 -16.24
C LYS A 173 -39.24 6.60 -15.67
N TRP A 174 -39.56 5.32 -15.50
CA TRP A 174 -38.63 4.34 -14.97
C TRP A 174 -37.39 4.20 -15.87
N ASP A 175 -36.21 4.37 -15.27
CA ASP A 175 -34.96 3.90 -15.83
C ASP A 175 -34.98 2.36 -15.88
N LYS A 176 -34.50 1.78 -16.99
CA LYS A 176 -34.44 0.32 -17.17
C LYS A 176 -33.70 -0.38 -16.02
N ARG A 177 -32.72 0.29 -15.40
CA ARG A 177 -31.98 -0.27 -14.26
C ARG A 177 -32.83 -0.46 -13.01
N ALA A 178 -33.90 0.34 -12.83
CA ALA A 178 -34.76 0.25 -11.66
C ALA A 178 -35.58 -1.05 -11.60
N PHE A 179 -35.71 -1.76 -12.72
CA PHE A 179 -36.35 -3.07 -12.78
C PHE A 179 -35.40 -4.25 -12.53
N LYS A 180 -34.09 -3.99 -12.39
CA LYS A 180 -33.16 -5.05 -12.00
C LYS A 180 -33.45 -5.43 -10.54
N PRO A 181 -33.38 -6.73 -10.18
CA PRO A 181 -33.51 -7.12 -8.79
C PRO A 181 -32.32 -6.60 -7.99
N LEU A 182 -32.56 -6.16 -6.76
CA LEU A 182 -31.51 -5.86 -5.80
C LEU A 182 -30.68 -7.13 -5.53
N THR A 183 -29.38 -7.05 -5.78
CA THR A 183 -28.41 -8.13 -5.51
C THR A 183 -27.30 -7.58 -4.63
N LEU A 184 -27.05 -8.23 -3.49
CA LEU A 184 -25.96 -7.89 -2.59
C LEU A 184 -24.70 -8.68 -2.95
N GLU A 185 -23.57 -7.98 -3.00
CA GLU A 185 -22.25 -8.56 -3.28
C GLU A 185 -21.28 -8.16 -2.17
N ALA A 186 -20.34 -9.07 -1.85
CA ALA A 186 -19.29 -8.82 -0.89
C ALA A 186 -18.42 -7.61 -1.32
N PRO A 187 -18.34 -6.52 -0.52
CA PRO A 187 -17.50 -5.38 -0.87
C PRO A 187 -16.02 -5.75 -0.95
N PRO A 188 -15.25 -5.17 -1.89
CA PRO A 188 -13.80 -5.34 -1.91
C PRO A 188 -13.17 -4.76 -0.64
N LEU A 189 -12.17 -5.47 -0.11
CA LEU A 189 -11.44 -5.05 1.08
C LEU A 189 -10.18 -4.27 0.70
N TYR A 190 -9.97 -3.17 1.42
CA TYR A 190 -8.82 -2.27 1.27
C TYR A 190 -8.07 -2.06 2.60
N ASN A 191 -8.29 -2.95 3.57
CA ASN A 191 -7.71 -2.91 4.92
C ASN A 191 -6.28 -3.50 4.98
N TYR A 192 -5.39 -3.06 4.08
CA TYR A 192 -3.99 -3.53 4.06
C TYR A 192 -3.21 -3.11 5.31
N PHE A 193 -3.63 -2.02 5.94
CA PHE A 193 -3.15 -1.51 7.22
C PHE A 193 -4.32 -1.36 8.20
N ASN A 194 -4.02 -1.05 9.46
CA ASN A 194 -5.04 -0.69 10.46
C ASN A 194 -5.62 0.71 10.17
N ASN A 195 -6.38 0.81 9.08
CA ASN A 195 -7.02 2.02 8.61
C ASN A 195 -8.12 2.46 9.58
N GLU A 196 -8.43 3.76 9.53
CA GLU A 196 -9.45 4.39 10.35
C GLU A 196 -10.49 5.08 9.48
N ALA A 197 -11.73 5.08 9.93
CA ALA A 197 -12.82 5.81 9.31
C ALA A 197 -13.50 6.66 10.38
N TYR A 198 -13.79 7.91 10.04
CA TYR A 198 -14.45 8.89 10.90
C TYR A 198 -15.68 9.46 10.19
N ASN A 199 -16.70 9.78 10.98
CA ASN A 199 -17.88 10.52 10.53
C ASN A 199 -17.96 11.83 11.32
N GLU A 200 -17.11 12.79 10.97
CA GLU A 200 -16.99 14.04 11.71
C GLU A 200 -16.83 15.24 10.75
N ASP A 201 -17.21 16.42 11.24
CA ASP A 201 -16.85 17.66 10.56
C ASP A 201 -15.33 17.77 10.42
N SER A 202 -14.88 18.05 9.18
CA SER A 202 -13.47 18.13 8.83
C SER A 202 -12.64 19.07 9.70
N LEU A 203 -13.19 20.20 10.15
CA LEU A 203 -12.50 21.17 11.00
C LEU A 203 -12.35 20.67 12.43
N ASN A 204 -13.31 19.86 12.90
CA ASN A 204 -13.21 19.24 14.21
C ASN A 204 -12.17 18.10 14.17
N LEU A 205 -12.24 17.22 13.17
CA LEU A 205 -11.30 16.09 13.06
C LEU A 205 -9.85 16.57 12.88
N ILE A 206 -9.60 17.50 11.95
CA ILE A 206 -8.23 17.97 11.68
C ILE A 206 -7.59 18.60 12.92
N SER A 207 -8.39 19.19 13.82
CA SER A 207 -7.91 19.77 15.07
C SER A 207 -7.46 18.74 16.11
N LYS A 208 -7.98 17.51 16.02
CA LYS A 208 -7.70 16.38 16.93
C LYS A 208 -6.55 15.49 16.45
N LEU A 209 -6.21 15.53 15.17
CA LEU A 209 -5.15 14.69 14.62
C LEU A 209 -3.78 15.33 14.89
N ASP A 210 -2.92 14.62 15.60
CA ASP A 210 -1.60 15.11 16.01
C ASP A 210 -0.52 14.96 14.92
N LYS A 211 -0.63 13.93 14.06
CA LYS A 211 0.33 13.63 12.99
C LYS A 211 -0.34 12.98 11.79
N ASN A 212 -0.16 13.58 10.61
CA ASN A 212 -0.46 12.97 9.31
C ASN A 212 0.71 13.21 8.37
N ASP A 213 1.13 12.24 7.57
CA ASP A 213 2.20 12.49 6.59
C ASP A 213 1.63 13.16 5.34
N ILE A 214 0.54 12.64 4.80
CA ILE A 214 -0.14 13.18 3.62
C ILE A 214 -1.58 13.55 3.99
N CYS A 215 -1.99 14.79 3.69
CA CYS A 215 -3.37 15.26 3.82
C CYS A 215 -3.95 15.58 2.44
N TYR A 216 -5.00 14.86 2.07
CA TYR A 216 -5.76 15.09 0.86
C TYR A 216 -7.09 15.77 1.16
N ILE A 217 -7.40 16.82 0.41
CA ILE A 217 -8.56 17.68 0.61
C ILE A 217 -9.34 17.77 -0.70
N ASP A 218 -10.61 17.38 -0.66
CA ASP A 218 -11.56 17.49 -1.77
C ASP A 218 -12.88 18.11 -1.28
N THR A 219 -12.83 19.38 -0.88
CA THR A 219 -14.00 20.07 -0.34
C THR A 219 -15.12 20.19 -1.37
N PRO A 220 -16.40 20.25 -0.95
CA PRO A 220 -17.46 20.77 -1.79
C PRO A 220 -17.10 22.16 -2.33
N TYR A 221 -16.88 22.26 -3.64
CA TYR A 221 -16.41 23.49 -4.29
C TYR A 221 -17.52 24.27 -5.01
N ASN A 222 -18.76 23.76 -4.99
CA ASN A 222 -19.91 24.40 -5.62
C ASN A 222 -21.09 24.46 -4.64
N THR A 223 -22.16 25.16 -5.02
CA THR A 223 -23.31 25.37 -4.12
C THR A 223 -24.24 24.16 -3.96
N ARG A 224 -23.90 23.00 -4.53
CA ARG A 224 -24.69 21.79 -4.37
C ARG A 224 -24.45 21.22 -2.98
N GLN A 225 -25.55 21.04 -2.25
CA GLN A 225 -25.52 20.39 -0.95
C GLN A 225 -25.58 18.86 -1.15
N TYR A 226 -24.56 18.15 -0.68
CA TYR A 226 -24.50 16.68 -0.72
C TYR A 226 -25.62 16.01 0.09
N PRO A 227 -26.01 16.49 1.28
CA PRO A 227 -27.14 15.90 2.02
C PRO A 227 -28.41 15.81 1.18
N SER A 228 -28.78 16.88 0.48
CA SER A 228 -29.95 16.87 -0.41
C SER A 228 -29.78 15.91 -1.60
N ASN A 229 -28.59 15.83 -2.19
CA ASN A 229 -28.33 14.96 -3.34
C ASN A 229 -28.19 13.47 -2.99
N TYR A 230 -27.97 13.12 -1.73
CA TYR A 230 -27.73 11.75 -1.30
C TYR A 230 -28.61 11.31 -0.12
N HIS A 231 -29.65 12.08 0.22
CA HIS A 231 -30.51 11.83 1.36
C HIS A 231 -31.09 10.41 1.40
N VAL A 232 -31.48 9.83 0.25
CA VAL A 232 -32.00 8.44 0.22
C VAL A 232 -30.95 7.43 0.70
N LEU A 233 -29.70 7.55 0.27
CA LEU A 233 -28.61 6.67 0.76
C LEU A 233 -28.32 6.94 2.23
N GLU A 234 -28.36 8.21 2.64
CA GLU A 234 -28.14 8.61 4.02
C GLU A 234 -29.22 8.03 4.95
N MET A 235 -30.49 8.04 4.52
CA MET A 235 -31.60 7.45 5.29
C MET A 235 -31.51 5.93 5.36
N ILE A 236 -31.14 5.26 4.26
CA ILE A 236 -30.89 3.81 4.27
C ILE A 236 -29.74 3.46 5.22
N ALA A 237 -28.69 4.29 5.25
CA ALA A 237 -27.53 4.08 6.12
C ALA A 237 -27.87 4.32 7.60
N LYS A 238 -28.44 5.48 7.96
CA LYS A 238 -28.76 5.88 9.35
C LYS A 238 -29.91 5.07 9.94
N TRP A 239 -30.91 4.73 9.13
CA TRP A 239 -32.08 3.91 9.51
C TRP A 239 -32.87 4.41 10.73
N ASN A 240 -32.83 5.71 11.00
CA ASN A 240 -33.54 6.37 12.11
C ASN A 240 -34.96 6.84 11.75
N LYS A 241 -35.39 6.65 10.49
CA LYS A 241 -36.76 6.84 9.99
C LYS A 241 -37.40 8.19 10.38
N PRO A 242 -36.76 9.34 10.05
CA PRO A 242 -37.32 10.65 10.38
C PRO A 242 -38.51 10.99 9.49
N GLU A 243 -39.30 11.98 9.91
CA GLU A 243 -40.32 12.57 9.04
C GLU A 243 -39.68 13.24 7.81
N LEU A 244 -40.27 13.00 6.64
CA LEU A 244 -39.80 13.52 5.36
C LEU A 244 -40.73 14.62 4.83
N LYS A 245 -40.16 15.57 4.10
CA LYS A 245 -40.90 16.71 3.54
C LYS A 245 -40.67 16.84 2.04
N GLY A 246 -41.71 17.38 1.38
CA GLY A 246 -41.69 17.75 -0.02
C GLY A 246 -41.75 16.55 -0.98
N VAL A 247 -41.83 16.89 -2.27
CA VAL A 247 -42.01 15.93 -3.37
C VAL A 247 -40.90 14.88 -3.42
N THR A 248 -39.68 15.26 -3.03
CA THR A 248 -38.51 14.38 -3.09
C THR A 248 -38.25 13.60 -1.80
N GLY A 249 -38.99 13.87 -0.70
CA GLY A 249 -38.86 13.09 0.53
C GLY A 249 -37.55 13.33 1.27
N GLN A 250 -37.27 14.60 1.55
CA GLN A 250 -36.04 15.00 2.26
C GLN A 250 -36.32 15.20 3.75
N PRO A 251 -35.43 14.74 4.65
CA PRO A 251 -35.51 15.08 6.06
C PRO A 251 -35.17 16.57 6.27
N SER A 252 -35.25 17.05 7.52
CA SER A 252 -34.65 18.35 7.85
C SER A 252 -33.13 18.28 7.66
N LEU A 253 -32.58 19.18 6.85
CA LEU A 253 -31.15 19.22 6.48
C LEU A 253 -30.42 20.45 7.01
N ASP A 254 -31.02 21.20 7.93
CA ASP A 254 -30.51 22.51 8.33
C ASP A 254 -29.15 22.45 9.03
N ASP A 255 -28.90 21.39 9.80
CA ASP A 255 -27.63 21.17 10.50
C ASP A 255 -26.58 20.41 9.68
N GLU A 256 -26.93 19.89 8.50
CA GLU A 256 -26.04 19.04 7.67
C GLU A 256 -25.39 19.79 6.49
N LYS A 257 -25.70 21.08 6.32
CA LYS A 257 -25.17 21.89 5.22
C LYS A 257 -23.67 22.16 5.41
N SER A 258 -22.88 21.87 4.37
CA SER A 258 -21.45 22.17 4.40
C SER A 258 -21.20 23.65 4.19
N ASP A 259 -20.47 24.28 5.11
CA ASP A 259 -20.05 25.69 4.99
C ASP A 259 -19.12 25.93 3.78
N PHE A 260 -18.41 24.89 3.31
CA PHE A 260 -17.63 24.92 2.07
C PHE A 260 -18.51 25.09 0.82
N ALA A 261 -19.76 24.61 0.86
CA ALA A 261 -20.75 24.75 -0.22
C ALA A 261 -21.59 26.04 -0.13
N VAL A 262 -21.26 26.97 0.79
CA VAL A 262 -21.98 28.23 0.99
C VAL A 262 -21.08 29.41 0.60
N LYS A 263 -21.44 30.15 -0.46
CA LYS A 263 -20.63 31.25 -1.04
C LYS A 263 -20.03 32.21 -0.01
N ARG A 264 -20.87 32.69 0.93
CA ARG A 264 -20.46 33.65 1.97
C ARG A 264 -19.57 33.06 3.08
N LYS A 265 -19.46 31.73 3.19
CA LYS A 265 -18.73 31.03 4.27
C LYS A 265 -17.53 30.23 3.78
N ALA A 266 -17.50 29.84 2.50
CA ALA A 266 -16.50 28.93 1.94
C ALA A 266 -15.06 29.42 2.15
N PHE A 267 -14.79 30.71 1.85
CA PHE A 267 -13.45 31.29 2.02
C PHE A 267 -12.96 31.19 3.47
N LYS A 268 -13.77 31.63 4.43
CA LYS A 268 -13.42 31.60 5.87
C LYS A 268 -13.26 30.16 6.39
N SER A 269 -14.06 29.23 5.89
CA SER A 269 -13.98 27.81 6.27
C SER A 269 -12.71 27.16 5.73
N MET A 270 -12.35 27.46 4.48
CA MET A 270 -11.09 27.03 3.87
C MET A 270 -9.88 27.63 4.56
N GLU A 271 -9.91 28.92 4.90
CA GLU A 271 -8.85 29.58 5.66
C GLU A 271 -8.65 28.89 7.02
N LYS A 272 -9.74 28.64 7.75
CA LYS A 272 -9.70 27.92 9.02
C LYS A 272 -9.14 26.51 8.87
N LEU A 273 -9.57 25.76 7.85
CA LEU A 273 -9.05 24.43 7.55
C LEU A 273 -7.54 24.46 7.32
N LEU A 274 -7.06 25.27 6.37
CA LEU A 274 -5.64 25.38 6.03
C LEU A 274 -4.78 25.81 7.23
N SER A 275 -5.33 26.63 8.12
CA SER A 275 -4.66 27.07 9.34
C SER A 275 -4.52 25.99 10.42
N GLN A 276 -5.18 24.84 10.27
CA GLN A 276 -5.16 23.76 11.26
C GLN A 276 -4.42 22.51 10.76
N ILE A 277 -4.06 22.45 9.48
CA ILE A 277 -3.42 21.28 8.90
C ILE A 277 -2.00 21.13 9.44
N ARG A 278 -1.73 19.96 10.03
CA ARG A 278 -0.41 19.50 10.42
C ARG A 278 -0.06 18.24 9.64
N ALA A 279 0.58 18.43 8.49
CA ALA A 279 1.01 17.33 7.63
C ALA A 279 2.34 17.62 6.95
N LYS A 280 3.07 16.59 6.48
CA LYS A 280 4.28 16.82 5.66
C LYS A 280 3.92 17.32 4.27
N HIS A 281 2.88 16.75 3.68
CA HIS A 281 2.41 17.03 2.33
C HIS A 281 0.90 17.29 2.34
N VAL A 282 0.48 18.33 1.61
CA VAL A 282 -0.94 18.63 1.40
C VAL A 282 -1.24 18.66 -0.08
N ILE A 283 -2.31 17.99 -0.48
CA ILE A 283 -2.90 18.10 -1.80
C ILE A 283 -4.35 18.52 -1.69
N VAL A 284 -4.72 19.53 -2.45
CA VAL A 284 -6.09 20.00 -2.59
C VAL A 284 -6.58 19.77 -4.00
N SER A 285 -7.70 19.07 -4.16
CA SER A 285 -8.42 18.99 -5.43
C SER A 285 -9.50 20.05 -5.47
N TYR A 286 -9.56 20.75 -6.60
CA TYR A 286 -10.50 21.83 -6.79
C TYR A 286 -10.88 21.99 -8.28
N SER A 287 -11.87 22.82 -8.54
CA SER A 287 -12.36 23.10 -9.90
C SER A 287 -12.21 24.58 -10.20
N SER A 288 -11.86 24.92 -11.44
CA SER A 288 -11.79 26.30 -11.91
C SER A 288 -13.14 27.04 -11.85
N ASP A 289 -14.24 26.30 -11.76
CA ASP A 289 -15.63 26.79 -11.57
C ASP A 289 -16.06 26.79 -10.08
N GLY A 290 -15.08 26.83 -9.17
CA GLY A 290 -15.30 26.78 -7.72
C GLY A 290 -15.84 28.09 -7.12
N ILE A 291 -16.36 28.02 -5.89
CA ILE A 291 -16.89 29.17 -5.14
C ILE A 291 -15.79 30.21 -4.87
N ILE A 292 -14.67 29.77 -4.30
CA ILE A 292 -13.46 30.59 -4.11
C ILE A 292 -12.79 30.73 -5.48
N GLN A 293 -12.52 31.97 -5.90
CA GLN A 293 -11.82 32.22 -7.16
C GLN A 293 -10.39 31.68 -7.08
N GLU A 294 -9.87 31.22 -8.22
CA GLU A 294 -8.58 30.53 -8.28
C GLU A 294 -7.44 31.38 -7.71
N GLU A 295 -7.35 32.65 -8.10
CA GLU A 295 -6.32 33.59 -7.60
C GLU A 295 -6.40 33.78 -6.08
N ASP A 296 -7.61 34.00 -5.55
CA ASP A 296 -7.84 34.12 -4.11
C ASP A 296 -7.44 32.83 -3.37
N PHE A 297 -7.72 31.68 -3.97
CA PHE A 297 -7.40 30.40 -3.36
C PHE A 297 -5.90 30.14 -3.35
N ILE A 298 -5.19 30.44 -4.44
CA ILE A 298 -3.73 30.37 -4.53
C ILE A 298 -3.10 31.27 -3.47
N ASN A 299 -3.57 32.52 -3.35
CA ASN A 299 -3.09 33.46 -2.33
C ASN A 299 -3.32 32.93 -0.91
N LEU A 300 -4.50 32.35 -0.67
CA LEU A 300 -4.84 31.74 0.60
C LEU A 300 -3.94 30.53 0.93
N ILE A 301 -3.68 29.63 -0.02
CA ILE A 301 -2.78 28.49 0.19
C ILE A 301 -1.36 28.96 0.48
N LYS A 302 -0.83 29.91 -0.32
CA LYS A 302 0.52 30.47 -0.15
C LYS A 302 0.72 31.13 1.22
N LYS A 303 -0.33 31.68 1.84
CA LYS A 303 -0.28 32.20 3.22
C LYS A 303 0.14 31.13 4.23
N TYR A 304 -0.27 29.87 4.03
CA TYR A 304 -0.02 28.74 4.93
C TYR A 304 1.04 27.75 4.43
N ALA A 305 1.53 27.90 3.20
CA ALA A 305 2.59 27.06 2.61
C ALA A 305 4.00 27.55 2.99
N LYS A 306 4.95 26.61 3.14
CA LYS A 306 6.38 26.92 3.21
C LYS A 306 6.82 27.63 1.92
N PRO A 307 7.75 28.60 1.99
CA PRO A 307 8.26 29.29 0.80
C PRO A 307 8.73 28.29 -0.27
N ASN A 308 8.39 28.56 -1.54
CA ASN A 308 8.79 27.77 -2.70
C ASN A 308 8.32 26.30 -2.74
N THR A 309 7.32 25.91 -1.95
CA THR A 309 6.77 24.54 -1.96
C THR A 309 5.45 24.41 -2.72
N PHE A 310 4.81 25.53 -3.05
CA PHE A 310 3.52 25.55 -3.72
C PHE A 310 3.65 25.20 -5.21
N GLU A 311 2.84 24.25 -5.66
CA GLU A 311 2.73 23.85 -7.06
C GLU A 311 1.27 23.75 -7.47
N GLU A 312 1.00 24.10 -8.73
CA GLU A 312 -0.33 24.05 -9.33
C GLU A 312 -0.32 23.16 -10.57
N TYR A 313 -1.32 22.28 -10.67
CA TYR A 313 -1.50 21.37 -11.78
C TYR A 313 -2.92 21.48 -12.34
N LYS A 314 -3.05 21.94 -13.60
CA LYS A 314 -4.35 22.06 -14.29
C LYS A 314 -4.57 20.92 -15.27
N PHE A 315 -5.76 20.35 -15.24
CA PHE A 315 -6.18 19.28 -16.14
C PHE A 315 -7.46 19.65 -16.85
N ASN A 316 -7.51 19.44 -18.17
CA ASN A 316 -8.74 19.61 -18.93
C ASN A 316 -9.72 18.50 -18.54
N TYR A 317 -10.87 18.88 -17.96
CA TYR A 317 -11.91 17.94 -17.56
C TYR A 317 -13.13 18.07 -18.48
N ARG A 318 -13.59 16.95 -19.06
CA ARG A 318 -14.86 16.93 -19.80
C ARG A 318 -16.02 16.87 -18.80
N LYS A 319 -16.71 17.99 -18.58
CA LYS A 319 -18.04 17.99 -17.92
C LYS A 319 -18.98 17.04 -18.68
N TYR A 320 -19.88 16.38 -17.95
CA TYR A 320 -21.05 15.74 -18.56
C TYR A 320 -21.83 16.83 -19.28
N LYS A 321 -21.93 16.76 -20.62
CA LYS A 321 -22.66 17.76 -21.42
C LYS A 321 -24.15 17.63 -21.13
N SER A 322 -24.74 18.58 -20.41
CA SER A 322 -26.18 18.81 -20.47
C SER A 322 -26.59 19.20 -21.89
N LYS A 323 -27.85 19.00 -22.28
CA LYS A 323 -28.39 19.41 -23.61
C LYS A 323 -28.26 20.92 -23.92
N ILE A 324 -27.79 21.72 -22.97
CA ILE A 324 -27.50 23.15 -23.12
C ILE A 324 -26.00 23.30 -23.37
N TYR A 325 -25.63 23.80 -24.56
CA TYR A 325 -24.26 24.06 -24.96
C TYR A 325 -23.70 25.24 -24.14
N ASN A 326 -22.57 25.04 -23.46
CA ASN A 326 -21.90 26.08 -22.69
C ASN A 326 -20.39 26.00 -22.99
N ASP A 327 -19.82 27.06 -23.56
CA ASP A 327 -18.45 27.09 -24.10
C ASP A 327 -17.34 27.27 -23.03
N LYS A 328 -17.71 27.44 -21.75
CA LYS A 328 -16.73 27.57 -20.66
C LYS A 328 -15.98 26.25 -20.45
N LYS A 329 -14.68 26.25 -20.80
CA LYS A 329 -13.74 25.19 -20.42
C LYS A 329 -13.56 25.21 -18.89
N VAL A 330 -13.98 24.13 -18.25
CA VAL A 330 -13.75 23.91 -16.81
C VAL A 330 -12.58 22.95 -16.66
N SER A 331 -11.64 23.31 -15.80
CA SER A 331 -10.46 22.51 -15.49
C SER A 331 -10.53 21.99 -14.07
N GLU A 332 -10.06 20.75 -13.88
CA GLU A 332 -9.72 20.25 -12.55
C GLU A 332 -8.33 20.79 -12.19
N ILE A 333 -8.15 21.20 -10.94
CA ILE A 333 -6.93 21.80 -10.45
C ILE A 333 -6.47 21.00 -9.22
N LEU A 334 -5.22 20.56 -9.22
CA LEU A 334 -4.56 20.05 -8.02
C LEU A 334 -3.57 21.10 -7.53
N PHE A 335 -3.70 21.47 -6.27
CA PHE A 335 -2.70 22.29 -5.58
C PHE A 335 -1.90 21.40 -4.65
N TYR A 336 -0.58 21.49 -4.71
CA TYR A 336 0.33 20.83 -3.78
C TYR A 336 1.09 21.89 -2.98
N PHE A 337 1.33 21.64 -1.69
CA PHE A 337 2.24 22.43 -0.87
C PHE A 337 2.69 21.66 0.38
N GLN A 338 3.76 22.14 1.01
CA GLN A 338 4.12 21.74 2.36
C GLN A 338 3.65 22.84 3.34
N PRO A 339 2.89 22.52 4.39
CA PRO A 339 2.37 23.53 5.30
C PRO A 339 3.48 24.06 6.22
N LYS A 340 3.36 25.33 6.65
CA LYS A 340 4.29 25.97 7.60
C LYS A 340 4.26 25.31 8.98
N GLN A 341 3.12 24.72 9.35
CA GLN A 341 2.94 24.07 10.65
C GLN A 341 3.53 22.66 10.60
N GLU A 342 4.56 22.42 11.41
CA GLU A 342 5.13 21.09 11.57
C GLU A 342 4.16 20.15 12.30
N PRO A 343 4.19 18.83 12.00
CA PRO A 343 3.52 17.83 12.81
C PRO A 343 3.94 17.94 14.28
N LYS A 344 2.99 17.75 15.21
CA LYS A 344 3.34 17.73 16.64
C LYS A 344 4.12 16.45 16.93
N ILE A 345 5.42 16.57 17.16
CA ILE A 345 6.25 15.46 17.63
C ILE A 345 6.01 15.33 19.14
N ASN A 346 5.12 14.42 19.56
CA ASN A 346 5.04 14.04 20.96
C ASN A 346 6.28 13.20 21.31
N LYS A 347 7.22 13.79 22.07
CA LYS A 347 8.40 13.12 22.67
C LYS A 347 8.08 11.98 23.67
N ARG A 348 6.83 11.48 23.69
CA ARG A 348 6.36 10.38 24.56
C ARG A 348 5.88 9.16 23.79
N GLU A 349 5.75 9.21 22.46
CA GLU A 349 5.28 8.07 21.66
C GLU A 349 6.40 7.18 21.09
N GLU A 350 7.67 7.44 21.45
CA GLU A 350 8.78 6.53 21.17
C GLU A 350 8.73 5.23 22.00
N SER A 351 7.76 5.07 22.92
CA SER A 351 7.71 3.91 23.84
C SER A 351 6.44 3.05 23.78
N ILE A 352 5.54 3.23 22.81
CA ILE A 352 4.28 2.42 22.73
C ILE A 352 4.04 1.77 21.34
N HIS A 353 4.85 2.04 20.33
CA HIS A 353 4.67 1.44 19.00
C HIS A 353 5.31 0.06 18.85
N LEU A 354 4.76 -0.96 19.54
CA LEU A 354 5.07 -2.37 19.25
C LEU A 354 3.86 -3.31 19.20
N ASN A 355 2.62 -2.82 19.26
CA ASN A 355 1.45 -3.71 19.18
C ASN A 355 0.33 -3.13 18.31
N ALA A 356 0.37 -3.39 16.99
CA ALA A 356 -0.82 -3.47 16.15
C ALA A 356 -0.51 -4.09 14.77
N ASN A 357 -0.68 -5.41 14.67
CA ASN A 357 -1.01 -6.20 13.48
C ASN A 357 -0.52 -5.66 12.11
N LEU A 358 0.78 -5.84 11.85
CA LEU A 358 1.34 -5.80 10.49
C LEU A 358 0.87 -7.04 9.72
N ASN A 359 0.42 -6.83 8.48
CA ASN A 359 0.13 -7.91 7.55
C ASN A 359 1.46 -8.57 7.15
N VAL A 360 1.82 -9.65 7.84
CA VAL A 360 3.15 -10.31 7.91
C VAL A 360 3.67 -10.82 6.55
N ASN A 361 2.96 -10.61 5.43
CA ASN A 361 3.26 -11.23 4.13
C ASN A 361 3.55 -10.27 2.96
N SER A 362 3.48 -8.93 3.13
CA SER A 362 3.74 -7.98 2.03
C SER A 362 5.03 -7.19 2.23
N PRO A 363 6.04 -7.26 1.33
CA PRO A 363 7.30 -6.51 1.46
C PRO A 363 7.15 -5.00 1.16
N GLN A 364 5.92 -4.50 1.09
CA GLN A 364 5.61 -3.12 0.74
C GLN A 364 5.98 -2.19 1.91
N GLY A 365 6.88 -1.24 1.65
CA GLY A 365 7.51 -0.38 2.67
C GLY A 365 9.01 -0.62 2.80
N TYR A 366 9.50 -1.80 2.39
CA TYR A 366 10.93 -2.10 2.37
C TYR A 366 11.60 -1.67 1.06
N ILE A 367 12.85 -1.24 1.17
CA ILE A 367 13.74 -0.87 0.07
C ILE A 367 14.25 -2.15 -0.61
N LYS A 368 13.97 -2.26 -1.91
CA LYS A 368 14.43 -3.39 -2.71
C LYS A 368 15.81 -3.09 -3.29
N SER A 369 16.70 -4.07 -3.22
CA SER A 369 17.99 -4.03 -3.93
C SER A 369 17.83 -3.74 -5.44
N PRO A 370 18.76 -2.97 -6.04
CA PRO A 370 18.84 -2.83 -7.49
C PRO A 370 19.22 -4.16 -8.16
N LEU A 371 19.85 -5.09 -7.44
CA LEU A 371 20.28 -6.38 -7.97
C LEU A 371 19.13 -7.39 -7.96
N ASN A 372 18.93 -8.08 -9.08
CA ASN A 372 18.12 -9.29 -9.13
C ASN A 372 18.97 -10.48 -8.64
N TYR A 373 19.17 -10.55 -7.33
CA TYR A 373 20.01 -11.55 -6.69
C TYR A 373 19.22 -12.82 -6.35
N VAL A 374 19.75 -13.99 -6.70
CA VAL A 374 19.14 -15.29 -6.41
C VAL A 374 19.12 -15.50 -4.89
N GLY A 375 17.99 -15.97 -4.35
CA GLY A 375 17.84 -16.18 -2.90
C GLY A 375 17.55 -14.90 -2.09
N GLY A 376 17.41 -13.74 -2.74
CA GLY A 376 17.14 -12.48 -2.05
C GLY A 376 15.89 -12.49 -1.19
N LYS A 377 16.04 -12.17 0.10
CA LYS A 377 14.99 -12.21 1.14
C LYS A 377 14.00 -11.06 1.11
N TYR A 378 13.96 -10.25 0.05
CA TYR A 378 13.10 -9.08 -0.03
C TYR A 378 11.62 -9.39 0.30
N LYS A 379 11.09 -10.51 -0.21
CA LYS A 379 9.69 -10.92 0.05
C LYS A 379 9.44 -11.37 1.50
N LEU A 380 10.48 -11.80 2.21
CA LEU A 380 10.43 -12.31 3.58
C LEU A 380 10.74 -11.23 4.63
N LEU A 381 11.18 -10.04 4.22
CA LEU A 381 11.43 -8.92 5.14
C LEU A 381 10.30 -8.66 6.14
N PRO A 382 9.00 -8.72 5.77
CA PRO A 382 7.91 -8.52 6.72
C PRO A 382 7.81 -9.59 7.80
N GLN A 383 8.39 -10.77 7.57
CA GLN A 383 8.44 -11.87 8.54
C GLN A 383 9.74 -11.83 9.35
N ILE A 384 10.86 -11.47 8.71
CA ILE A 384 12.19 -11.52 9.32
C ILE A 384 12.46 -10.29 10.19
N ILE A 385 12.23 -9.07 9.67
CA ILE A 385 12.59 -7.83 10.36
C ILE A 385 11.88 -7.68 11.72
N PRO A 386 10.60 -8.04 11.88
CA PRO A 386 9.94 -7.96 13.20
C PRO A 386 10.53 -8.89 14.27
N LEU A 387 11.28 -9.92 13.88
CA LEU A 387 11.94 -10.86 14.80
C LEU A 387 13.34 -10.38 15.20
N PHE A 388 13.81 -9.28 14.63
CA PHE A 388 15.11 -8.70 14.97
C PHE A 388 15.04 -7.91 16.28
N PRO A 389 16.15 -7.83 17.03
CA PRO A 389 16.18 -7.04 18.24
C PRO A 389 15.96 -5.55 17.96
N GLN A 390 15.34 -4.86 18.91
CA GLN A 390 15.32 -3.40 18.94
C GLN A 390 16.68 -2.84 19.36
N GLU A 391 16.99 -1.62 18.92
CA GLU A 391 18.22 -0.88 19.26
C GLU A 391 19.51 -1.67 18.95
N ILE A 392 19.96 -1.60 17.70
CA ILE A 392 21.15 -2.29 17.22
C ILE A 392 22.29 -1.27 17.06
N THR A 393 23.39 -1.47 17.76
CA THR A 393 24.60 -0.66 17.62
C THR A 393 25.30 -0.98 16.29
N THR A 394 25.70 -2.24 16.12
CA THR A 394 26.30 -2.74 14.88
C THR A 394 25.49 -3.91 14.34
N PHE A 395 24.93 -3.75 13.14
CA PHE A 395 24.33 -4.84 12.37
C PHE A 395 25.36 -5.44 11.42
N VAL A 396 25.54 -6.76 11.45
CA VAL A 396 26.41 -7.47 10.50
C VAL A 396 25.55 -8.35 9.60
N ASP A 397 25.45 -7.98 8.33
CA ASP A 397 24.87 -8.82 7.26
C ASP A 397 25.98 -9.74 6.72
N LEU A 398 26.15 -10.91 7.34
CA LEU A 398 27.33 -11.77 7.15
C LEU A 398 27.44 -12.36 5.74
N PHE A 399 26.30 -12.50 5.06
CA PHE A 399 26.16 -12.99 3.68
C PHE A 399 25.23 -12.04 2.90
N SER A 400 25.64 -10.79 2.80
CA SER A 400 24.79 -9.69 2.35
C SER A 400 24.19 -9.88 0.96
N GLY A 401 24.91 -10.51 0.02
CA GLY A 401 24.43 -10.78 -1.34
C GLY A 401 23.89 -9.51 -2.00
N GLY A 402 22.57 -9.46 -2.20
CA GLY A 402 21.90 -8.27 -2.73
C GLY A 402 21.71 -7.12 -1.74
N ALA A 403 22.17 -7.23 -0.49
CA ALA A 403 21.99 -6.26 0.60
C ALA A 403 20.52 -5.94 0.94
N ASN A 404 19.58 -6.86 0.65
CA ASN A 404 18.15 -6.62 0.91
C ASN A 404 17.82 -6.57 2.40
N ILE A 405 18.54 -7.29 3.26
CA ILE A 405 18.28 -7.32 4.70
C ILE A 405 18.88 -6.06 5.32
N GLY A 406 20.21 -5.91 5.29
CA GLY A 406 20.88 -4.82 5.99
C GLY A 406 20.39 -3.42 5.60
N ILE A 407 20.05 -3.13 4.34
CA ILE A 407 19.56 -1.79 3.93
C ILE A 407 18.24 -1.38 4.60
N ASN A 408 17.50 -2.36 5.11
CA ASN A 408 16.19 -2.20 5.74
C ASN A 408 16.25 -2.32 7.27
N VAL A 409 17.44 -2.52 7.85
CA VAL A 409 17.63 -2.57 9.30
C VAL A 409 17.98 -1.18 9.83
N ASN A 410 17.44 -0.84 10.99
CA ASN A 410 17.83 0.36 11.72
C ASN A 410 18.96 0.01 12.71
N ALA A 411 20.16 0.51 12.45
CA ALA A 411 21.33 0.34 13.32
C ALA A 411 22.29 1.54 13.20
N ASP A 412 23.08 1.80 14.23
CA ASP A 412 24.07 2.91 14.22
C ASP A 412 25.17 2.69 13.17
N LYS A 413 25.53 1.42 12.94
CA LYS A 413 26.46 0.97 11.89
C LYS A 413 25.95 -0.32 11.26
N ILE A 414 26.12 -0.45 9.94
CA ILE A 414 25.75 -1.64 9.17
C ILE A 414 26.98 -2.15 8.40
N VAL A 415 27.40 -3.37 8.67
CA VAL A 415 28.50 -4.06 7.98
C VAL A 415 27.89 -5.08 7.01
N PHE A 416 28.05 -4.85 5.72
CA PHE A 416 27.68 -5.78 4.66
C PHE A 416 28.90 -6.62 4.27
N ASN A 417 28.88 -7.91 4.59
CA ASN A 417 29.93 -8.84 4.21
C ASN A 417 29.47 -9.74 3.07
N ASP A 418 30.28 -9.94 2.04
CA ASP A 418 30.04 -10.97 1.01
C ASP A 418 31.36 -11.39 0.37
N ILE A 419 31.53 -12.69 0.10
CA ILE A 419 32.74 -13.20 -0.58
C ILE A 419 32.81 -12.72 -2.05
N ASN A 420 31.67 -12.32 -2.64
CA ASN A 420 31.61 -11.83 -4.00
C ASN A 420 32.04 -10.37 -4.09
N THR A 421 33.34 -10.18 -4.22
CA THR A 421 33.99 -8.86 -4.36
C THR A 421 33.35 -8.00 -5.45
N LYS A 422 32.87 -8.58 -6.57
CA LYS A 422 32.24 -7.81 -7.66
C LYS A 422 30.90 -7.19 -7.30
N ILE A 423 30.19 -7.77 -6.34
CA ILE A 423 28.93 -7.23 -5.85
C ILE A 423 29.18 -6.11 -4.85
N ASN A 424 30.12 -6.31 -3.92
CA ASN A 424 30.49 -5.28 -2.97
C ASN A 424 31.21 -4.10 -3.64
N GLU A 425 32.01 -4.35 -4.68
CA GLU A 425 32.60 -3.30 -5.51
C GLU A 425 31.51 -2.43 -6.15
N PHE A 426 30.40 -3.04 -6.58
CA PHE A 426 29.23 -2.29 -7.06
C PHE A 426 28.57 -1.45 -5.96
N PHE A 427 28.35 -1.99 -4.77
CA PHE A 427 27.75 -1.20 -3.70
C PHE A 427 28.67 -0.09 -3.18
N ARG A 428 29.99 -0.33 -3.07
CA ARG A 428 30.97 0.73 -2.77
C ARG A 428 30.95 1.82 -3.83
N TYR A 429 30.86 1.46 -5.10
CA TYR A 429 30.69 2.44 -6.17
C TYR A 429 29.42 3.28 -5.98
N LEU A 430 28.29 2.67 -5.60
CA LEU A 430 27.06 3.42 -5.28
C LEU A 430 27.26 4.34 -4.07
N GLN A 431 28.02 3.92 -3.07
CA GLN A 431 28.29 4.71 -1.87
C GLN A 431 29.13 5.96 -2.18
N GLU A 432 30.08 5.86 -3.11
CA GLU A 432 31.04 6.92 -3.43
C GLU A 432 30.56 7.91 -4.51
N ASN A 433 29.53 7.58 -5.27
CA ASN A 433 29.10 8.35 -6.44
C ASN A 433 27.66 8.83 -6.33
N ASP A 434 27.37 10.01 -6.90
CA ASP A 434 26.01 10.54 -6.99
C ASP A 434 25.13 9.71 -7.93
N ILE A 435 23.85 9.61 -7.58
CA ILE A 435 22.88 8.82 -8.34
C ILE A 435 22.69 9.33 -9.77
N ASP A 436 22.72 10.64 -9.99
CA ASP A 436 22.53 11.24 -11.31
C ASP A 436 23.74 10.97 -12.21
N ASP A 437 24.95 10.96 -11.66
CA ASP A 437 26.17 10.56 -12.37
C ASP A 437 26.15 9.08 -12.75
N ILE A 438 25.72 8.21 -11.83
CA ILE A 438 25.55 6.78 -12.08
C ILE A 438 24.55 6.56 -13.23
N LEU A 439 23.39 7.21 -13.18
CA LEU A 439 22.37 7.11 -14.23
C LEU A 439 22.87 7.66 -15.58
N THR A 440 23.62 8.76 -15.55
CA THR A 440 24.24 9.34 -16.74
C THR A 440 25.21 8.35 -17.39
N GLN A 441 26.05 7.66 -16.59
CA GLN A 441 26.95 6.63 -17.10
C GLN A 441 26.20 5.44 -17.70
N ILE A 442 25.18 4.92 -17.01
CA ILE A 442 24.33 3.83 -17.50
C ILE A 442 23.72 4.20 -18.86
N ASN A 443 23.07 5.37 -18.95
CA ASN A 443 22.43 5.84 -20.17
C ASN A 443 23.44 6.07 -21.31
N ARG A 444 24.65 6.56 -20.98
CA ARG A 444 25.74 6.67 -21.94
C ARG A 444 26.13 5.32 -22.53
N TYR A 445 26.32 4.27 -21.71
CA TYR A 445 26.64 2.93 -22.20
C TYR A 445 25.50 2.33 -23.02
N ILE A 446 24.24 2.50 -22.58
CA ILE A 446 23.06 2.06 -23.32
C ILE A 446 23.02 2.71 -24.72
N SER A 447 23.27 4.02 -24.80
CA SER A 447 23.31 4.76 -26.05
C SER A 447 24.48 4.35 -26.95
N GLN A 448 25.70 4.34 -26.41
CA GLN A 448 26.94 4.04 -27.13
C GLN A 448 26.92 2.65 -27.78
N TYR A 449 26.47 1.64 -27.04
CA TYR A 449 26.41 0.25 -27.53
C TYR A 449 25.03 -0.12 -28.10
N LYS A 450 24.10 0.84 -28.17
CA LYS A 450 22.72 0.67 -28.65
C LYS A 450 22.01 -0.51 -27.96
N LEU A 451 22.17 -0.63 -26.64
CA LEU A 451 21.65 -1.75 -25.86
C LEU A 451 20.11 -1.75 -25.89
N SER A 452 19.53 -2.87 -26.30
CA SER A 452 18.08 -3.05 -26.37
C SER A 452 17.71 -4.51 -26.12
N LYS A 453 16.42 -4.81 -26.00
CA LYS A 453 15.93 -6.19 -25.85
C LYS A 453 16.25 -7.09 -27.05
N THR A 454 16.56 -6.51 -28.21
CA THR A 454 16.73 -7.21 -29.48
C THR A 454 18.16 -7.14 -30.03
N ASN A 455 18.97 -6.17 -29.60
CA ASN A 455 20.32 -5.96 -30.13
C ASN A 455 21.38 -6.83 -29.44
N GLU A 456 21.46 -8.09 -29.83
CA GLU A 456 22.48 -9.03 -29.32
C GLU A 456 23.90 -8.62 -29.71
N GLU A 457 24.11 -8.01 -30.87
CA GLU A 457 25.43 -7.58 -31.33
C GLU A 457 25.98 -6.47 -30.44
N GLY A 458 25.16 -5.46 -30.13
CA GLY A 458 25.49 -4.40 -29.19
C GLY A 458 25.83 -4.95 -27.81
N PHE A 459 25.06 -5.92 -27.31
CA PHE A 459 25.36 -6.62 -26.07
C PHE A 459 26.70 -7.36 -26.10
N LYS A 460 27.00 -8.11 -27.19
CA LYS A 460 28.28 -8.83 -27.33
C LYS A 460 29.47 -7.87 -27.34
N LYS A 461 29.36 -6.75 -28.06
CA LYS A 461 30.38 -5.68 -28.08
C LYS A 461 30.59 -5.09 -26.68
N PHE A 462 29.50 -4.78 -25.98
CA PHE A 462 29.58 -4.24 -24.62
C PHE A 462 30.19 -5.24 -23.62
N ARG A 463 29.90 -6.54 -23.77
CA ARG A 463 30.51 -7.61 -22.97
C ARG A 463 32.01 -7.71 -23.18
N VAL A 464 32.49 -7.57 -24.42
CA VAL A 464 33.93 -7.55 -24.72
C VAL A 464 34.57 -6.34 -24.04
N ALA A 465 33.99 -5.15 -24.19
CA ALA A 465 34.50 -3.94 -23.55
C ALA A 465 34.56 -4.05 -22.01
N TYR A 466 33.54 -4.66 -21.38
CA TYR A 466 33.57 -4.94 -19.94
C TYR A 466 34.70 -5.91 -19.56
N ASN A 467 34.90 -6.99 -20.33
CA ASN A 467 35.94 -7.98 -20.03
C ASN A 467 37.36 -7.45 -20.27
N GLU A 468 37.52 -6.40 -21.09
CA GLU A 468 38.80 -5.71 -21.31
C GLU A 468 39.06 -4.65 -20.24
N ASN A 469 38.04 -3.90 -19.82
CA ASN A 469 38.13 -2.87 -18.79
C ASN A 469 36.93 -2.95 -17.82
N PRO A 470 37.00 -3.83 -16.80
CA PRO A 470 35.89 -4.02 -15.87
C PRO A 470 35.60 -2.77 -15.03
N ASN A 471 34.34 -2.37 -14.99
CA ASN A 471 33.82 -1.31 -14.11
C ASN A 471 32.49 -1.77 -13.50
N PRO A 472 32.21 -1.48 -12.21
CA PRO A 472 30.95 -1.86 -11.56
C PRO A 472 29.67 -1.41 -12.29
N ILE A 473 29.64 -0.18 -12.82
CA ILE A 473 28.48 0.34 -13.57
C ILE A 473 28.33 -0.35 -14.92
N MET A 474 29.45 -0.68 -15.58
CA MET A 474 29.41 -1.51 -16.79
C MET A 474 28.85 -2.90 -16.49
N LEU A 475 29.27 -3.52 -15.39
CA LEU A 475 28.77 -4.83 -14.96
C LEU A 475 27.26 -4.79 -14.70
N TYR A 476 26.79 -3.82 -13.91
CA TYR A 476 25.36 -3.68 -13.61
C TYR A 476 24.51 -3.43 -14.87
N THR A 477 25.00 -2.56 -15.76
CA THR A 477 24.36 -2.31 -17.06
C THR A 477 24.33 -3.59 -17.90
N LEU A 478 25.44 -4.33 -17.96
CA LEU A 478 25.55 -5.56 -18.75
C LEU A 478 24.61 -6.66 -18.22
N VAL A 479 24.57 -6.84 -16.90
CA VAL A 479 23.66 -7.77 -16.21
C VAL A 479 22.19 -7.45 -16.50
N SER A 480 21.84 -6.16 -16.61
CA SER A 480 20.48 -5.71 -16.94
C SER A 480 19.98 -6.21 -18.31
N TYR A 481 20.88 -6.57 -19.23
CA TYR A 481 20.57 -7.13 -20.56
C TYR A 481 20.94 -8.62 -20.70
N SER A 482 21.37 -9.26 -19.61
CA SER A 482 21.81 -10.66 -19.62
C SER A 482 20.68 -11.64 -19.28
N PHE A 483 20.84 -12.92 -19.65
CA PHE A 483 19.88 -13.98 -19.36
C PHE A 483 19.64 -14.09 -17.84
N ASN A 484 18.37 -13.99 -17.43
CA ASN A 484 17.91 -14.01 -16.04
C ASN A 484 18.63 -13.06 -15.07
N TYR A 485 19.27 -11.99 -15.56
CA TYR A 485 19.97 -11.00 -14.74
C TYR A 485 21.07 -11.59 -13.82
N GLN A 486 21.66 -12.74 -14.19
CA GLN A 486 22.64 -13.41 -13.35
C GLN A 486 24.05 -12.83 -13.50
N PHE A 487 24.77 -12.77 -12.39
CA PHE A 487 26.22 -12.56 -12.36
C PHE A 487 26.90 -13.90 -12.63
N ARG A 488 27.56 -14.03 -13.80
CA ARG A 488 28.21 -15.27 -14.21
C ARG A 488 29.57 -14.98 -14.85
N PHE A 489 30.60 -15.59 -14.27
CA PHE A 489 31.99 -15.47 -14.70
C PHE A 489 32.56 -16.85 -15.02
N ASN A 490 33.56 -16.90 -15.90
CA ASN A 490 34.38 -18.10 -16.12
C ASN A 490 35.56 -18.13 -15.13
N ASN A 491 36.42 -19.15 -15.23
CA ASN A 491 37.60 -19.28 -14.36
C ASN A 491 38.63 -18.15 -14.53
N ASP A 492 38.61 -17.45 -15.67
CA ASP A 492 39.44 -16.26 -15.92
C ASP A 492 38.78 -14.96 -15.41
N MET A 493 37.71 -15.07 -14.62
CA MET A 493 36.91 -13.96 -14.11
C MET A 493 36.30 -13.06 -15.20
N LYS A 494 36.17 -13.56 -16.43
CA LYS A 494 35.47 -12.87 -17.53
C LYS A 494 33.98 -13.17 -17.47
N PHE A 495 33.17 -12.12 -17.63
CA PHE A 495 31.73 -12.25 -17.69
C PHE A 495 31.29 -13.03 -18.94
N ASN A 496 30.51 -14.09 -18.73
CA ASN A 496 30.11 -15.01 -19.79
C ASN A 496 28.60 -15.30 -19.83
N ASN A 497 27.77 -14.54 -19.10
CA ASN A 497 26.32 -14.72 -19.18
C ASN A 497 25.81 -14.41 -20.61
N PRO A 498 24.92 -15.24 -21.20
CA PRO A 498 24.32 -14.97 -22.51
C PRO A 498 23.38 -13.76 -22.51
N PHE A 499 23.05 -13.28 -23.71
CA PHE A 499 22.09 -12.19 -23.92
C PHE A 499 20.65 -12.59 -23.54
N GLY A 500 19.95 -11.74 -22.78
CA GLY A 500 18.58 -11.95 -22.34
C GLY A 500 17.52 -11.55 -23.37
N ARG A 501 17.59 -12.14 -24.57
CA ARG A 501 16.77 -11.75 -25.73
C ARG A 501 15.29 -11.59 -25.38
N ASN A 502 14.70 -10.48 -25.84
CA ASN A 502 13.29 -10.09 -25.69
C ASN A 502 12.77 -9.90 -24.25
N ARG A 503 13.60 -10.14 -23.23
CA ARG A 503 13.16 -10.11 -21.82
C ARG A 503 13.94 -9.10 -21.00
N SER A 504 15.27 -9.22 -20.98
CA SER A 504 16.14 -8.45 -20.12
C SER A 504 16.45 -7.08 -20.73
N HIS A 505 16.30 -6.03 -19.93
CA HIS A 505 16.75 -4.67 -20.21
C HIS A 505 16.81 -3.88 -18.90
N PHE A 506 17.56 -2.78 -18.90
CA PHE A 506 17.46 -1.78 -17.85
C PHE A 506 16.09 -1.09 -17.94
N SER A 507 15.22 -1.39 -16.98
CA SER A 507 13.83 -0.93 -16.97
C SER A 507 13.64 0.22 -15.99
N LYS A 508 12.57 1.02 -16.14
CA LYS A 508 12.24 2.09 -15.18
C LYS A 508 12.09 1.57 -13.74
N ARG A 509 11.66 0.32 -13.57
CA ARG A 509 11.61 -0.33 -12.24
C ARG A 509 13.01 -0.53 -11.65
N MET A 510 13.97 -0.98 -12.46
CA MET A 510 15.36 -1.16 -12.02
C MET A 510 16.02 0.19 -11.72
N GLU A 511 15.76 1.19 -12.55
CA GLU A 511 16.18 2.57 -12.33
C GLU A 511 15.64 3.11 -11.00
N ASN A 512 14.34 2.99 -10.74
CA ASN A 512 13.73 3.43 -9.48
C ASN A 512 14.28 2.68 -8.26
N ASN A 513 14.56 1.38 -8.37
CA ASN A 513 15.18 0.61 -7.29
C ASN A 513 16.60 1.11 -7.01
N LEU A 514 17.38 1.39 -8.06
CA LEU A 514 18.72 1.94 -7.94
C LEU A 514 18.70 3.31 -7.23
N ILE A 515 17.82 4.21 -7.67
CA ILE A 515 17.66 5.53 -7.05
C ILE A 515 17.33 5.41 -5.56
N LYS A 516 16.32 4.60 -5.21
CA LYS A 516 15.88 4.44 -3.81
C LYS A 516 16.97 3.82 -2.93
N PHE A 517 17.64 2.80 -3.45
CA PHE A 517 18.70 2.10 -2.72
C PHE A 517 19.91 3.02 -2.48
N THR A 518 20.40 3.70 -3.52
CA THR A 518 21.55 4.60 -3.41
C THR A 518 21.27 5.75 -2.44
N LYS A 519 20.09 6.38 -2.52
CA LYS A 519 19.71 7.46 -1.58
C LYS A 519 19.69 6.99 -0.13
N LYS A 520 19.12 5.80 0.14
CA LYS A 520 19.15 5.22 1.50
C LYS A 520 20.56 4.87 1.93
N LEU A 521 21.37 4.32 1.03
CA LEU A 521 22.74 3.95 1.31
C LEU A 521 23.57 5.16 1.74
N HIS A 522 23.43 6.31 1.05
CA HIS A 522 24.11 7.56 1.42
C HIS A 522 23.70 8.12 2.79
N GLN A 523 22.53 7.74 3.29
CA GLN A 523 22.04 8.12 4.62
C GLN A 523 22.39 7.09 5.70
N THR A 524 23.03 5.98 5.33
CA THR A 524 23.33 4.86 6.22
C THR A 524 24.82 4.82 6.51
N ASN A 525 25.20 4.63 7.76
CA ASN A 525 26.58 4.34 8.14
C ASN A 525 26.91 2.88 7.75
N ALA A 526 27.14 2.67 6.46
CA ALA A 526 27.34 1.38 5.84
C ALA A 526 28.82 1.12 5.52
N GLU A 527 29.28 -0.09 5.79
CA GLU A 527 30.61 -0.58 5.44
C GLU A 527 30.47 -1.87 4.62
N PHE A 528 31.07 -1.93 3.43
CA PHE A 528 31.08 -3.13 2.59
C PHE A 528 32.45 -3.80 2.64
N VAL A 529 32.49 -5.05 3.10
CA VAL A 529 33.72 -5.85 3.27
C VAL A 529 33.61 -7.20 2.56
N ASP A 530 34.75 -7.73 2.12
CA ASP A 530 34.79 -8.89 1.22
C ASP A 530 35.38 -10.14 1.88
N TYR A 531 35.21 -10.26 3.19
CA TYR A 531 35.84 -11.34 3.94
C TYR A 531 35.09 -12.65 3.75
N TYR A 532 35.86 -13.74 3.78
CA TYR A 532 35.27 -15.03 4.09
C TYR A 532 34.65 -14.97 5.49
N PHE A 533 33.44 -15.50 5.67
CA PHE A 533 32.62 -15.22 6.87
C PHE A 533 33.33 -15.50 8.20
N ASN A 534 34.22 -16.51 8.27
CA ASN A 534 34.98 -16.84 9.48
C ASN A 534 36.29 -16.05 9.65
N LYS A 535 36.57 -15.09 8.75
CA LYS A 535 37.69 -14.15 8.80
C LYS A 535 37.26 -12.72 9.14
N LEU A 536 35.94 -12.47 9.20
CA LEU A 536 35.43 -11.22 9.69
C LEU A 536 35.76 -11.08 11.18
N ASN A 537 36.19 -9.90 11.60
CA ASN A 537 36.51 -9.63 13.01
C ASN A 537 35.23 -9.31 13.79
N PHE A 538 34.96 -10.07 14.84
CA PHE A 538 33.80 -9.90 15.73
C PHE A 538 34.17 -9.32 17.11
N ASP A 539 35.45 -9.06 17.39
CA ASP A 539 35.94 -8.65 18.71
C ASP A 539 35.40 -7.28 19.17
N ASN A 540 34.98 -6.44 18.21
CA ASN A 540 34.42 -5.12 18.48
C ASN A 540 32.89 -5.13 18.66
N LEU A 541 32.25 -6.30 18.59
CA LEU A 541 30.81 -6.41 18.79
C LEU A 541 30.47 -6.44 20.29
N ASP A 542 29.46 -5.68 20.66
CA ASP A 542 28.90 -5.66 22.02
C ASP A 542 27.60 -6.48 22.09
N ASN A 543 27.01 -6.56 23.29
CA ASN A 543 25.74 -7.25 23.52
C ASN A 543 24.53 -6.59 22.82
N ARG A 544 24.69 -5.38 22.27
CA ARG A 544 23.69 -4.70 21.44
C ARG A 544 23.94 -4.88 19.94
N SER A 545 25.04 -5.51 19.57
CA SER A 545 25.33 -5.88 18.19
C SER A 545 24.46 -7.06 17.77
N PHE A 546 24.25 -7.19 16.46
CA PHE A 546 23.40 -8.23 15.89
C PHE A 546 23.97 -8.76 14.58
N VAL A 547 24.18 -10.07 14.51
CA VAL A 547 24.73 -10.76 13.34
C VAL A 547 23.63 -11.54 12.63
N TYR A 548 23.33 -11.17 11.38
CA TYR A 548 22.41 -11.89 10.52
C TYR A 548 23.18 -12.73 9.50
N ALA A 549 22.83 -14.01 9.38
CA ALA A 549 23.43 -14.95 8.44
C ALA A 549 22.37 -15.51 7.47
N ASP A 550 22.64 -15.40 6.17
CA ASP A 550 21.84 -15.99 5.10
C ASP A 550 22.74 -16.73 4.09
N PRO A 551 23.35 -17.86 4.50
CA PRO A 551 24.32 -18.58 3.67
C PRO A 551 23.65 -19.26 2.47
N PRO A 552 24.44 -19.77 1.52
CA PRO A 552 23.95 -20.78 0.57
C PRO A 552 23.33 -22.00 1.29
N TYR A 553 22.17 -22.50 0.83
CA TYR A 553 21.49 -23.64 1.48
C TYR A 553 21.85 -24.96 0.83
N LEU A 554 22.40 -25.90 1.61
CA LEU A 554 22.88 -27.21 1.13
C LEU A 554 21.83 -28.00 0.35
N ILE A 555 20.58 -28.00 0.81
CA ILE A 555 19.50 -28.84 0.26
C ILE A 555 18.72 -28.16 -0.88
N THR A 556 19.16 -27.00 -1.36
CA THR A 556 18.52 -26.27 -2.47
C THR A 556 19.39 -26.25 -3.72
N THR A 557 18.77 -26.05 -4.89
CA THR A 557 19.47 -25.89 -6.17
C THR A 557 19.77 -24.41 -6.44
N GLY A 558 20.62 -23.78 -5.63
CA GLY A 558 21.11 -22.42 -5.86
C GLY A 558 22.33 -22.39 -6.77
N SER A 559 22.44 -21.39 -7.67
CA SER A 559 23.59 -21.25 -8.59
C SER A 559 24.93 -20.93 -7.90
N TYR A 560 24.90 -20.67 -6.59
CA TYR A 560 26.06 -20.45 -5.73
C TYR A 560 26.51 -21.72 -5.00
N ASN A 561 25.76 -22.83 -5.10
CA ASN A 561 26.09 -24.11 -4.46
C ASN A 561 27.07 -24.97 -5.29
N ASP A 562 27.24 -24.68 -6.58
CA ASP A 562 27.95 -25.57 -7.52
C ASP A 562 29.46 -25.30 -7.65
N GLY A 563 29.97 -24.17 -7.11
CA GLY A 563 31.38 -23.78 -7.14
C GLY A 563 31.95 -23.58 -8.55
N ASN A 564 31.12 -23.64 -9.58
CA ASN A 564 31.54 -23.68 -10.98
C ASN A 564 31.55 -22.28 -11.62
N ARG A 565 31.72 -21.23 -10.81
CA ARG A 565 31.59 -19.83 -11.24
C ARG A 565 32.57 -18.87 -10.55
N GLY A 566 33.69 -19.39 -10.05
CA GLY A 566 34.76 -18.60 -9.42
C GLY A 566 34.61 -18.36 -7.91
N PHE A 567 33.74 -19.10 -7.21
CA PHE A 567 33.49 -18.95 -5.77
C PHE A 567 33.62 -20.28 -5.02
N VAL A 568 33.93 -20.23 -3.72
CA VAL A 568 34.14 -21.41 -2.87
C VAL A 568 32.84 -22.22 -2.75
N ASN A 569 32.92 -23.53 -2.97
CA ASN A 569 31.81 -24.46 -2.79
C ASN A 569 31.24 -24.41 -1.36
N TRP A 570 29.91 -24.35 -1.24
CA TRP A 570 29.23 -24.50 0.04
C TRP A 570 28.95 -25.98 0.32
N THR A 571 29.68 -26.56 1.27
CA THR A 571 29.55 -27.97 1.65
C THR A 571 29.25 -28.10 3.14
N LYS A 572 29.02 -29.33 3.61
CA LYS A 572 28.87 -29.64 5.05
C LYS A 572 30.01 -29.07 5.91
N LYS A 573 31.22 -28.93 5.35
CA LYS A 573 32.35 -28.31 6.04
C LYS A 573 32.09 -26.84 6.37
N GLN A 574 31.63 -26.06 5.38
CA GLN A 574 31.34 -24.64 5.55
C GLN A 574 30.12 -24.41 6.43
N GLU A 575 29.09 -25.24 6.28
CA GLU A 575 27.92 -25.18 7.15
C GLU A 575 28.30 -25.43 8.62
N LYS A 576 29.14 -26.44 8.89
CA LYS A 576 29.68 -26.68 10.25
C LYS A 576 30.49 -25.47 10.76
N GLN A 577 31.35 -24.88 9.92
CA GLN A 577 32.14 -23.71 10.32
C GLN A 577 31.25 -22.51 10.67
N LEU A 578 30.11 -22.34 9.99
CA LEU A 578 29.15 -21.31 10.32
C LEU A 578 28.47 -21.61 11.67
N TYR A 579 28.10 -22.86 11.94
CA TYR A 579 27.52 -23.25 13.23
C TYR A 579 28.49 -23.03 14.38
N ASP A 580 29.76 -23.44 14.22
CA ASP A 580 30.80 -23.21 15.23
C ASP A 580 30.99 -21.70 15.49
N LEU A 581 30.89 -20.85 14.45
CA LEU A 581 30.94 -19.40 14.58
C LEU A 581 29.73 -18.83 15.34
N LEU A 582 28.51 -19.25 14.99
CA LEU A 582 27.29 -18.77 15.65
C LEU A 582 27.22 -19.23 17.12
N ASP A 583 27.67 -20.44 17.43
CA ASP A 583 27.82 -20.93 18.80
C ASP A 583 28.80 -20.04 19.59
N ASN A 584 29.95 -19.68 19.01
CA ASN A 584 30.91 -18.77 19.63
C ASN A 584 30.34 -17.36 19.85
N LEU A 585 29.56 -16.81 18.91
CA LEU A 585 28.86 -15.53 19.12
C LEU A 585 27.89 -15.61 20.29
N SER A 586 27.17 -16.73 20.42
CA SER A 586 26.24 -16.94 21.53
C SER A 586 26.94 -17.02 22.88
N GLU A 587 28.08 -17.73 22.96
CA GLU A 587 28.91 -17.81 24.17
C GLU A 587 29.42 -16.44 24.62
N ASN A 588 29.63 -15.52 23.67
CA ASN A 588 30.05 -14.14 23.92
C ASN A 588 28.87 -13.14 24.10
N ASN A 589 27.64 -13.64 24.28
CA ASN A 589 26.42 -12.83 24.43
C ASN A 589 26.14 -11.87 23.25
N ILE A 590 26.57 -12.23 22.04
CA ILE A 590 26.25 -11.50 20.82
C ILE A 590 24.98 -12.11 20.21
N ARG A 591 24.02 -11.25 19.86
CA ARG A 591 22.76 -11.69 19.25
C ARG A 591 23.00 -12.12 17.81
N PHE A 592 22.42 -13.24 17.39
CA PHE A 592 22.46 -13.67 15.99
C PHE A 592 21.12 -14.21 15.49
N ALA A 593 20.93 -14.14 14.17
CA ALA A 593 19.86 -14.83 13.47
C ALA A 593 20.39 -15.54 12.21
N LEU A 594 19.94 -16.77 11.96
CA LEU A 594 20.28 -17.57 10.79
C LEU A 594 19.01 -17.90 9.97
N SER A 595 18.94 -17.44 8.73
CA SER A 595 17.93 -17.89 7.77
C SER A 595 18.41 -19.16 7.07
N ASN A 596 17.56 -20.21 7.03
CA ASN A 596 17.90 -21.47 6.34
C ASN A 596 16.62 -22.28 6.02
N VAL A 597 16.77 -23.47 5.43
CA VAL A 597 15.67 -24.39 5.09
C VAL A 597 15.91 -25.74 5.75
N LEU A 598 14.95 -26.20 6.58
CA LEU A 598 15.01 -27.50 7.26
C LEU A 598 14.69 -28.65 6.30
N GLU A 599 13.69 -28.45 5.42
CA GLU A 599 13.26 -29.42 4.42
C GLU A 599 12.95 -28.75 3.08
N HIS A 600 13.44 -29.33 1.98
CA HIS A 600 13.15 -28.85 0.62
C HIS A 600 12.86 -30.05 -0.28
N LYS A 601 11.63 -30.13 -0.84
CA LYS A 601 11.22 -31.20 -1.76
C LYS A 601 11.48 -32.62 -1.21
N GLY A 602 11.23 -32.84 0.09
CA GLY A 602 11.42 -34.12 0.77
C GLY A 602 12.85 -34.42 1.22
N ILE A 603 13.82 -33.54 0.95
CA ILE A 603 15.20 -33.67 1.45
C ILE A 603 15.34 -32.83 2.73
N LYS A 604 15.79 -33.45 3.83
CA LYS A 604 16.01 -32.80 5.12
C LYS A 604 17.47 -32.45 5.38
N ASN A 605 17.70 -31.29 6.01
CA ASN A 605 19.00 -30.89 6.53
C ASN A 605 19.17 -31.37 7.99
N GLU A 606 19.55 -32.65 8.15
CA GLU A 606 19.72 -33.30 9.46
C GLU A 606 20.72 -32.58 10.38
N SER A 607 21.78 -31.99 9.82
CA SER A 607 22.77 -31.23 10.61
C SER A 607 22.16 -29.95 11.18
N LEU A 608 21.39 -29.22 10.36
CA LEU A 608 20.70 -28.01 10.78
C LEU A 608 19.65 -28.30 11.84
N ILE A 609 18.83 -29.35 11.65
CA ILE A 609 17.77 -29.74 12.60
C ILE A 609 18.36 -29.97 13.99
N ARG A 610 19.40 -30.81 14.08
CA ARG A 610 20.07 -31.10 15.37
C ARG A 610 20.73 -29.87 15.98
N TRP A 611 21.37 -29.03 15.15
CA TRP A 611 22.01 -27.81 15.65
C TRP A 611 20.99 -26.79 16.15
N SER A 612 19.83 -26.67 15.48
CA SER A 612 18.79 -25.70 15.83
C SER A 612 18.07 -25.98 17.16
N GLU A 613 18.15 -27.21 17.69
CA GLU A 613 17.58 -27.58 18.99
C GLU A 613 18.15 -26.75 20.16
N LYS A 614 19.33 -26.14 19.99
CA LYS A 614 19.96 -25.27 20.98
C LYS A 614 19.32 -23.86 21.05
N TYR A 615 18.53 -23.48 20.05
CA TYR A 615 18.12 -22.11 19.78
C TYR A 615 16.61 -21.98 19.52
N ASN A 616 16.13 -20.74 19.38
CA ASN A 616 14.73 -20.49 19.04
C ASN A 616 14.54 -20.62 17.53
N VAL A 617 13.57 -21.42 17.09
CA VAL A 617 13.27 -21.66 15.66
C VAL A 617 11.94 -21.02 15.29
N HIS A 618 11.95 -20.14 14.29
CA HIS A 618 10.77 -19.45 13.78
C HIS A 618 10.50 -19.89 12.34
N HIS A 619 9.36 -20.56 12.12
CA HIS A 619 8.97 -21.01 10.77
C HIS A 619 8.40 -19.84 9.96
N LEU A 620 8.88 -19.69 8.72
CA LEU A 620 8.49 -18.62 7.80
C LEU A 620 7.51 -19.16 6.75
N ASN A 621 6.43 -18.40 6.51
CA ASN A 621 5.43 -18.75 5.51
C ASN A 621 5.88 -18.28 4.11
N TYR A 622 6.55 -19.16 3.35
CA TYR A 622 6.99 -18.85 1.98
C TYR A 622 6.31 -19.73 0.91
N SER A 623 5.42 -19.13 0.10
CA SER A 623 4.87 -19.81 -1.08
C SER A 623 5.70 -19.47 -2.33
N TYR A 624 6.40 -20.46 -2.91
CA TYR A 624 7.00 -20.35 -4.24
C TYR A 624 5.92 -20.38 -5.34
N SER A 625 5.08 -19.35 -5.44
CA SER A 625 4.04 -19.25 -6.49
C SER A 625 4.55 -18.74 -7.83
N ASN A 626 5.88 -18.64 -8.05
CA ASN A 626 6.46 -18.18 -9.31
C ASN A 626 7.83 -18.83 -9.59
N SER A 627 7.83 -20.09 -10.03
CA SER A 627 8.98 -20.67 -10.74
C SER A 627 8.56 -21.92 -11.53
N SER A 628 8.68 -21.82 -12.86
CA SER A 628 8.67 -22.87 -13.89
C SER A 628 7.56 -23.94 -13.85
N HIS A 629 6.76 -23.97 -14.94
CA HIS A 629 5.94 -25.12 -15.32
C HIS A 629 6.74 -26.44 -15.14
N ASN A 630 6.17 -27.40 -14.41
CA ASN A 630 6.62 -28.78 -14.17
C ASN A 630 7.25 -29.12 -12.79
N THR A 631 6.74 -28.60 -11.67
CA THR A 631 6.99 -29.25 -10.36
C THR A 631 5.70 -29.39 -9.57
N THR A 632 5.38 -30.64 -9.21
CA THR A 632 4.29 -31.03 -8.31
C THR A 632 4.55 -30.50 -6.89
N HIS A 633 3.48 -30.22 -6.15
CA HIS A 633 3.45 -29.63 -4.80
C HIS A 633 4.29 -30.40 -3.76
N LEU A 634 5.59 -30.13 -3.67
CA LEU A 634 6.43 -30.48 -2.52
C LEU A 634 7.03 -29.18 -1.96
N GLY A 635 6.59 -28.78 -0.77
CA GLY A 635 6.90 -27.49 -0.13
C GLY A 635 8.37 -27.35 0.32
N SER A 636 8.69 -26.18 0.87
CA SER A 636 9.96 -25.90 1.56
C SER A 636 9.65 -25.36 2.95
N ASP A 637 10.35 -25.86 3.97
CA ASP A 637 10.25 -25.39 5.35
C ASP A 637 11.38 -24.40 5.63
N GLU A 638 11.12 -23.13 5.36
CA GLU A 638 12.08 -22.02 5.56
C GLU A 638 11.96 -21.48 6.99
N VAL A 639 13.10 -21.29 7.66
CA VAL A 639 13.15 -20.93 9.09
C VAL A 639 14.13 -19.79 9.35
N LEU A 640 13.87 -19.04 10.42
CA LEU A 640 14.81 -18.13 11.06
C LEU A 640 15.17 -18.67 12.44
N ILE A 641 16.45 -18.87 12.73
CA ILE A 641 16.93 -19.42 14.01
C ILE A 641 17.64 -18.31 14.80
N THR A 642 17.23 -18.06 16.05
CA THR A 642 17.76 -16.95 16.89
C THR A 642 18.24 -17.43 18.26
N ASN A 643 19.33 -16.84 18.78
CA ASN A 643 19.82 -17.13 20.15
C ASN A 643 19.24 -16.24 21.25
N PHE A 644 18.39 -15.29 20.90
CA PHE A 644 17.69 -14.41 21.83
C PHE A 644 16.18 -14.60 21.73
N LYS A 645 15.47 -14.23 22.80
CA LYS A 645 14.01 -14.17 22.81
C LYS A 645 13.54 -12.88 22.13
N ILE A 646 12.50 -13.00 21.32
CA ILE A 646 11.85 -11.85 20.70
C ILE A 646 11.21 -11.01 21.81
N SER A 647 11.48 -9.70 21.79
CA SER A 647 11.00 -8.71 22.74
C SER A 647 9.57 -8.26 22.45
#